data_AF-A0A263DJA1-F1
#
_entry.id   AF-A0A263DJA1-F1
#
_cell.length_a   1.000
_cell.length_b   1.000
_cell.length_c   1.000
_cell.angle_alpha   90.00
_cell.angle_beta   90.00
_cell.angle_gamma   90.00
#
_symmetry.space_group_name_H-M   'P 1'
#
loop_
_entity.id
_entity.type
_entity.pdbx_description
1 polymer ?
#
loop_
_entity_poly.entity_id
_entity_poly.type
_entity_poly.pdbx_seq_one_letter_code
_entity_poly.pdbx_strand_id
1 'polypeptide(L)'
;MRFFAWPAVAALAVLAAATSGVGAPAPDVEATAVQVREITPAPPDAVPGHAGQDPCDWHAAAVRLAGSLAGEDDARARRLRDALERQGITADSPPPAGCGGAEQDDPPQERDPDDTAPAPAGGVGRIAVAADGNQHDEDDWASAPMTLAILAQRGLQPNLVNYTYDNHIWDSDPTHRENMTESVLGAAERFGFDRSVFYDAADPDGLAAGVEDLTAEINASTPDDELTIVLAGPMETAWMAFDAADPQARGNVRCVSHGEGTFNQTHGETDHGGHSYDDVIDLGCRRTQIPDQNSNLGPTDMSDWDYLRSSGDPAMEWLYSRLELAEKGDVSDAGMAYFAITGEEEPTRADLESLLTGSHAEPPRRFASEGISSQRPPPARGGQEPAGATGLAPVEVSENGRFLQHPDGRPFFWLADTGWELFHRADREDARLYLDTRAAQGFTVIQAVALAEKGGLDVPTPAGHIPLVDDDPARPDVREGPDNDYWDDVDHMIDHANDQGMYVALWAAWGSMVQDGPEVLDASNARSYGEFLGERYGGKGVFFVLGGDRESNAGGNTPQVWSALAEGIRATDTHDRLISFHPWGEESSTEMFPNDSPVIDFNMIQGSHKNVSFAELTTLLVDDYGRSPVKPVIDSEVFYEEHPFNWNSDEGWKTASHARGAAYFQVFSGAAGHTYGDGAVHQFWEPGMDAPYEVRDAWQDAILHEGATQMHHLKDLVLSRSYADRVPDQSLITSGTGRAIRSQSGSWAMVYLPEGGSIGVDTSALASSSPQVTWFDPRTGESQPGESHNGEAHGAGTYTAPDEQDWVLVLDAV
;
A
#
# COMPACT_ATOMS: atom_id res chain seq x y z
N MET A 1 40.50 5.28 2.84
CA MET A 1 41.73 5.36 2.03
C MET A 1 42.09 3.94 1.59
N ARG A 2 42.19 3.72 0.27
CA ARG A 2 42.47 2.46 -0.48
C ARG A 2 41.27 1.61 -0.91
N PHE A 3 40.88 1.89 -2.15
CA PHE A 3 40.12 1.07 -3.09
C PHE A 3 40.75 -0.31 -3.35
N PHE A 4 39.90 -1.30 -3.60
CA PHE A 4 40.12 -2.36 -4.59
C PHE A 4 38.78 -2.70 -5.26
N ALA A 5 38.56 -2.16 -6.45
CA ALA A 5 37.80 -2.86 -7.49
C ALA A 5 38.59 -4.11 -7.90
N TRP A 6 37.96 -5.14 -8.46
CA TRP A 6 38.51 -6.02 -9.51
C TRP A 6 37.39 -6.87 -10.16
N PRO A 7 37.63 -7.42 -11.37
CA PRO A 7 36.64 -7.47 -12.43
C PRO A 7 36.09 -8.87 -12.73
N ALA A 8 34.92 -8.90 -13.36
CA ALA A 8 34.40 -10.03 -14.11
C ALA A 8 35.15 -10.20 -15.44
N VAL A 9 35.46 -11.46 -15.78
CA VAL A 9 35.16 -12.16 -17.05
C VAL A 9 36.22 -13.23 -17.34
N ALA A 10 35.70 -14.46 -17.50
CA ALA A 10 36.17 -15.58 -18.34
C ALA A 10 36.78 -16.82 -17.66
N ALA A 11 35.97 -17.88 -17.66
CA ALA A 11 36.33 -19.23 -18.07
C ALA A 11 35.27 -19.63 -19.13
N LEU A 12 35.48 -20.35 -20.24
CA LEU A 12 36.50 -21.31 -20.65
C LEU A 12 36.37 -21.54 -22.17
N ALA A 13 37.48 -21.66 -22.91
CA ALA A 13 37.53 -22.49 -24.10
C ALA A 13 38.96 -23.01 -24.33
N VAL A 14 39.07 -24.34 -24.37
CA VAL A 14 40.31 -25.12 -24.41
C VAL A 14 40.69 -25.49 -25.85
N LEU A 15 42.00 -25.42 -26.14
CA LEU A 15 42.78 -26.01 -27.23
C LEU A 15 42.57 -25.52 -28.69
N ALA A 16 43.61 -24.90 -29.26
CA ALA A 16 44.62 -25.55 -30.13
C ALA A 16 45.25 -24.54 -31.11
N ALA A 17 46.56 -24.32 -30.98
CA ALA A 17 47.34 -23.59 -31.96
C ALA A 17 47.86 -24.53 -33.06
N ALA A 18 47.52 -24.25 -34.32
CA ALA A 18 48.22 -24.74 -35.49
C ALA A 18 48.19 -23.71 -36.63
N THR A 19 49.31 -23.00 -36.77
CA THR A 19 49.95 -22.46 -37.99
C THR A 19 49.15 -22.20 -39.27
N SER A 20 49.31 -20.96 -39.74
CA SER A 20 49.61 -20.52 -41.12
C SER A 20 48.56 -20.61 -42.23
N GLY A 21 48.20 -19.43 -42.76
CA GLY A 21 48.38 -19.16 -44.20
C GLY A 21 47.13 -18.84 -45.03
N VAL A 22 47.20 -17.68 -45.70
CA VAL A 22 46.53 -17.32 -46.99
C VAL A 22 45.00 -17.08 -46.87
N GLY A 23 44.35 -16.03 -47.38
CA GLY A 23 44.73 -14.89 -48.21
C GLY A 23 43.48 -14.40 -48.98
N ALA A 24 43.06 -13.15 -48.74
CA ALA A 24 42.29 -12.23 -49.61
C ALA A 24 40.85 -12.61 -50.09
N PRO A 25 40.06 -11.66 -50.66
CA PRO A 25 39.72 -10.31 -50.18
C PRO A 25 38.19 -10.01 -50.28
N ALA A 26 37.71 -8.91 -49.70
CA ALA A 26 36.42 -8.29 -50.08
C ALA A 26 36.57 -6.76 -50.18
N PRO A 27 35.95 -6.11 -51.17
CA PRO A 27 36.22 -4.72 -51.57
C PRO A 27 35.30 -3.67 -50.95
N ASP A 28 35.75 -2.43 -51.12
CA ASP A 28 35.22 -1.10 -50.79
C ASP A 28 33.70 -0.89 -50.80
N VAL A 29 33.21 -0.13 -49.81
CA VAL A 29 32.11 0.82 -49.98
C VAL A 29 32.49 2.16 -49.33
N GLU A 30 32.15 3.21 -50.06
CA GLU A 30 32.66 4.58 -50.03
C GLU A 30 32.40 5.37 -48.74
N ALA A 31 33.40 6.19 -48.39
CA ALA A 31 33.28 7.29 -47.45
C ALA A 31 32.58 8.49 -48.13
N THR A 32 31.36 8.79 -47.72
CA THR A 32 30.77 10.13 -47.90
C THR A 32 31.02 10.99 -46.68
N ALA A 33 31.86 12.00 -46.87
CA ALA A 33 32.13 13.06 -45.92
C ALA A 33 30.84 13.87 -45.63
N VAL A 34 30.46 13.94 -44.36
CA VAL A 34 29.48 14.93 -43.88
C VAL A 34 30.24 16.20 -43.50
N GLN A 35 29.83 17.31 -44.11
CA GLN A 35 30.34 18.64 -43.82
C GLN A 35 30.05 19.02 -42.36
N VAL A 36 31.10 19.38 -41.62
CA VAL A 36 31.01 20.06 -40.34
C VAL A 36 30.44 21.46 -40.61
N ARG A 37 29.17 21.67 -40.23
CA ARG A 37 28.62 23.02 -40.01
C ARG A 37 28.93 23.40 -38.57
N GLU A 38 29.75 24.43 -38.40
CA GLU A 38 29.87 25.15 -37.14
C GLU A 38 28.49 25.68 -36.74
N ILE A 39 27.94 25.16 -35.65
CA ILE A 39 26.77 25.74 -34.98
C ILE A 39 27.33 26.67 -33.90
N THR A 40 27.25 27.97 -34.16
CA THR A 40 27.36 29.02 -33.14
C THR A 40 26.25 28.81 -32.09
N PRO A 41 26.54 28.95 -30.79
CA PRO A 41 25.52 28.77 -29.75
C PRO A 41 24.44 29.85 -29.87
N ALA A 42 23.19 29.41 -29.97
CA ALA A 42 22.02 30.25 -29.83
C ALA A 42 21.82 30.63 -28.33
N PRO A 43 21.25 31.80 -28.02
CA PRO A 43 21.12 32.30 -26.66
C PRO A 43 20.19 31.43 -25.79
N PRO A 44 20.38 31.41 -24.46
CA PRO A 44 19.57 30.60 -23.57
C PRO A 44 18.24 31.32 -23.38
N ASP A 45 17.18 30.84 -24.02
CA ASP A 45 15.78 31.02 -23.61
C ASP A 45 14.90 30.08 -24.45
N ALA A 46 13.95 29.43 -23.78
CA ALA A 46 12.96 28.44 -24.24
C ALA A 46 13.33 26.94 -24.09
N VAL A 47 12.96 26.40 -22.92
CA VAL A 47 12.68 24.96 -22.70
C VAL A 47 11.28 24.66 -23.28
N PRO A 48 11.07 23.51 -23.98
CA PRO A 48 9.73 23.07 -24.37
C PRO A 48 8.94 22.67 -23.12
N GLY A 49 7.89 23.43 -22.80
CA GLY A 49 7.08 23.24 -21.61
C GLY A 49 6.11 22.07 -21.71
N HIS A 50 5.79 21.51 -20.54
CA HIS A 50 4.63 20.68 -20.26
C HIS A 50 3.37 21.31 -20.86
N ALA A 51 2.80 20.66 -21.88
CA ALA A 51 1.52 21.05 -22.45
C ALA A 51 0.46 20.11 -21.85
N GLY A 52 -0.30 20.59 -20.86
CA GLY A 52 -1.44 19.85 -20.33
C GLY A 52 -2.08 20.43 -19.06
N GLN A 53 -1.34 21.16 -18.23
CA GLN A 53 -1.89 21.82 -17.04
C GLN A 53 -2.12 23.31 -17.29
N ASP A 54 -3.25 23.85 -16.82
CA ASP A 54 -3.58 25.26 -16.94
C ASP A 54 -2.53 26.08 -16.14
N PRO A 55 -1.79 27.00 -16.78
CA PRO A 55 -0.85 27.87 -16.09
C PRO A 55 -1.48 28.70 -14.96
N CYS A 56 -2.81 28.83 -14.91
CA CYS A 56 -3.52 29.53 -13.85
C CYS A 56 -3.55 28.76 -12.51
N ASP A 57 -3.44 27.42 -12.52
CA ASP A 57 -3.68 26.59 -11.30
C ASP A 57 -2.52 26.63 -10.31
N TRP A 58 -1.29 26.75 -10.80
CA TRP A 58 -0.09 26.63 -9.97
C TRP A 58 0.72 27.94 -9.86
N HIS A 59 0.48 28.92 -10.73
CA HIS A 59 1.26 30.17 -10.76
C HIS A 59 1.17 30.97 -9.46
N ALA A 60 -0.01 31.02 -8.82
CA ALA A 60 -0.19 31.71 -7.55
C ALA A 60 0.59 31.03 -6.41
N ALA A 61 0.64 29.70 -6.39
CA ALA A 61 1.43 28.93 -5.44
C ALA A 61 2.93 29.11 -5.67
N ALA A 62 3.38 29.13 -6.93
CA ALA A 62 4.77 29.35 -7.28
C ALA A 62 5.27 30.77 -6.94
N VAL A 63 4.43 31.80 -7.06
CA VAL A 63 4.74 33.17 -6.62
C VAL A 63 4.79 33.26 -5.09
N ARG A 64 3.88 32.58 -4.37
CA ARG A 64 3.93 32.50 -2.89
C ARG A 64 5.19 31.78 -2.39
N LEU A 65 5.59 30.70 -3.06
CA LEU A 65 6.85 29.99 -2.78
C LEU A 65 8.07 30.86 -3.09
N ALA A 66 8.07 31.60 -4.20
CA ALA A 66 9.15 32.55 -4.49
C ALA A 66 9.23 33.67 -3.42
N GLY A 67 8.07 34.08 -2.88
CA GLY A 67 7.97 35.05 -1.78
C GLY A 67 8.48 34.51 -0.44
N SER A 68 8.11 33.28 -0.07
CA SER A 68 8.57 32.66 1.19
C SER A 68 10.07 32.36 1.19
N LEU A 69 10.64 32.09 0.02
CA LEU A 69 12.07 31.83 -0.14
C LEU A 69 12.94 33.10 -0.20
N ALA A 70 12.35 34.30 -0.27
CA ALA A 70 13.08 35.56 -0.43
C ALA A 70 13.94 35.94 0.79
N GLY A 71 13.64 35.39 1.97
CA GLY A 71 14.37 35.60 3.23
C GLY A 71 15.27 34.44 3.68
N GLU A 72 15.15 33.26 3.05
CA GLU A 72 15.78 32.02 3.51
C GLU A 72 17.11 31.75 2.79
N ASP A 73 18.17 31.43 3.53
CA ASP A 73 19.53 31.29 2.98
C ASP A 73 20.15 29.90 3.19
N ASP A 74 19.32 28.86 3.23
CA ASP A 74 19.76 27.47 3.27
C ASP A 74 19.93 26.86 1.85
N ALA A 75 20.56 25.69 1.75
CA ALA A 75 20.89 25.06 0.47
C ALA A 75 19.66 24.60 -0.33
N ARG A 76 18.57 24.22 0.36
CA ARG A 76 17.27 23.88 -0.24
C ARG A 76 16.59 25.13 -0.77
N ALA A 77 16.54 26.22 0.01
CA ALA A 77 15.97 27.48 -0.44
C ALA A 77 16.70 28.09 -1.66
N ARG A 78 18.02 27.95 -1.74
CA ARG A 78 18.79 28.36 -2.93
C ARG A 78 18.43 27.54 -4.18
N ARG A 79 18.35 26.21 -4.06
CA ARG A 79 17.99 25.34 -5.19
C ARG A 79 16.57 25.60 -5.71
N LEU A 80 15.63 25.85 -4.80
CA LEU A 80 14.23 26.16 -5.14
C LEU A 80 14.10 27.55 -5.78
N ARG A 81 14.81 28.57 -5.27
CA ARG A 81 14.89 29.89 -5.93
C ARG A 81 15.47 29.79 -7.34
N ASP A 82 16.58 29.08 -7.51
CA ASP A 82 17.19 28.88 -8.82
C ASP A 82 16.26 28.13 -9.79
N ALA A 83 15.41 27.22 -9.28
CA ALA A 83 14.42 26.51 -10.08
C ALA A 83 13.26 27.40 -10.53
N LEU A 84 12.74 28.25 -9.63
CA LEU A 84 11.68 29.23 -9.93
C LEU A 84 12.16 30.34 -10.87
N GLU A 85 13.38 30.84 -10.67
CA GLU A 85 13.98 31.86 -11.54
C GLU A 85 14.21 31.34 -12.98
N ARG A 86 14.60 30.06 -13.14
CA ARG A 86 14.71 29.42 -14.47
C ARG A 86 13.37 29.32 -15.21
N GLN A 87 12.24 29.38 -14.49
CA GLN A 87 10.89 29.41 -15.05
C GLN A 87 10.33 30.83 -15.21
N GLY A 88 11.11 31.88 -14.90
CA GLY A 88 10.69 33.28 -14.99
C GLY A 88 9.76 33.73 -13.85
N ILE A 89 9.70 32.97 -12.76
CA ILE A 89 8.81 33.23 -11.62
C ILE A 89 9.65 33.82 -10.47
N THR A 90 9.31 35.04 -10.09
CA THR A 90 9.84 35.74 -8.93
C THR A 90 8.70 36.09 -7.98
N ALA A 91 9.02 36.52 -6.76
CA ALA A 91 8.03 36.95 -5.77
C ALA A 91 7.08 38.06 -6.28
N ASP A 92 7.49 38.80 -7.33
CA ASP A 92 6.72 39.88 -7.95
C ASP A 92 6.18 39.53 -9.35
N SER A 93 6.24 38.27 -9.79
CA SER A 93 5.82 37.88 -11.15
C SER A 93 4.29 37.96 -11.33
N PRO A 94 3.77 38.75 -12.29
CA PRO A 94 2.33 38.82 -12.55
C PRO A 94 1.79 37.51 -13.15
N PRO A 95 0.48 37.20 -13.00
CA PRO A 95 -0.11 36.00 -13.56
C PRO A 95 -0.04 35.96 -15.11
N PRO A 96 0.00 34.76 -15.73
CA PRO A 96 0.04 34.59 -17.18
C PRO A 96 -1.17 35.23 -17.89
N ALA A 97 -0.97 35.67 -19.14
CA ALA A 97 -2.04 36.29 -19.92
C ALA A 97 -3.16 35.28 -20.24
N GLY A 98 -4.35 35.49 -19.66
CA GLY A 98 -5.49 34.58 -19.75
C GLY A 98 -6.16 34.33 -18.40
N CYS A 99 -5.40 34.49 -17.30
CA CYS A 99 -5.92 34.38 -15.94
C CYS A 99 -6.53 35.72 -15.50
N GLY A 100 -7.75 36.03 -15.96
CA GLY A 100 -8.46 37.22 -15.48
C GLY A 100 -9.82 37.47 -16.13
N GLY A 101 -10.89 37.21 -15.38
CA GLY A 101 -12.23 37.73 -15.66
C GLY A 101 -13.34 36.70 -15.43
N ALA A 102 -13.95 36.74 -14.25
CA ALA A 102 -15.21 36.08 -13.98
C ALA A 102 -16.33 36.71 -14.83
N GLU A 103 -17.02 35.89 -15.63
CA GLU A 103 -18.43 36.10 -16.01
C GLU A 103 -19.15 34.74 -16.01
N GLN A 104 -20.36 34.77 -15.45
CA GLN A 104 -21.29 33.68 -15.16
C GLN A 104 -21.69 32.87 -16.40
N ASP A 105 -21.73 31.53 -16.29
CA ASP A 105 -22.86 30.64 -16.63
C ASP A 105 -22.41 29.19 -16.88
N ASP A 106 -22.58 28.33 -15.87
CA ASP A 106 -23.43 27.12 -15.82
C ASP A 106 -23.00 26.25 -14.61
N PRO A 107 -23.92 25.70 -13.81
CA PRO A 107 -23.57 24.95 -12.60
C PRO A 107 -22.92 23.60 -12.96
N PRO A 108 -21.94 23.12 -12.17
CA PRO A 108 -21.39 21.77 -12.34
C PRO A 108 -22.50 20.73 -12.12
N GLN A 109 -22.46 19.67 -12.93
CA GLN A 109 -23.46 18.60 -12.93
C GLN A 109 -23.57 17.95 -11.54
N GLU A 110 -24.79 17.90 -11.02
CA GLU A 110 -25.16 17.26 -9.75
C GLU A 110 -24.66 15.81 -9.71
N ARG A 111 -24.05 15.42 -8.58
CA ARG A 111 -23.86 14.01 -8.21
C ARG A 111 -25.20 13.29 -8.21
N ASP A 112 -25.18 12.00 -8.57
CA ASP A 112 -26.36 11.14 -8.61
C ASP A 112 -27.00 11.07 -7.20
N PRO A 113 -28.26 11.51 -7.02
CA PRO A 113 -28.90 11.60 -5.69
C PRO A 113 -29.20 10.23 -5.03
N ASP A 114 -28.84 9.12 -5.68
CA ASP A 114 -28.92 7.77 -5.10
C ASP A 114 -27.59 7.30 -4.44
N ASP A 115 -26.50 8.07 -4.52
CA ASP A 115 -25.25 7.80 -3.79
C ASP A 115 -25.32 8.33 -2.35
N THR A 116 -26.31 7.86 -1.60
CA THR A 116 -26.48 8.21 -0.20
C THR A 116 -25.68 7.24 0.66
N ALA A 117 -24.71 7.78 1.41
CA ALA A 117 -24.12 7.09 2.55
C ALA A 117 -25.26 6.49 3.41
N PRO A 118 -25.10 5.26 3.93
CA PRO A 118 -26.18 4.62 4.67
C PRO A 118 -26.65 5.52 5.82
N ALA A 119 -27.97 5.69 5.94
CA ALA A 119 -28.56 6.50 6.99
C ALA A 119 -28.02 6.08 8.38
N PRO A 120 -27.56 7.03 9.20
CA PRO A 120 -26.82 6.71 10.40
C PRO A 120 -27.65 5.96 11.45
N ALA A 121 -26.99 5.09 12.21
CA ALA A 121 -27.65 4.23 13.19
C ALA A 121 -28.14 5.04 14.41
N GLY A 122 -29.35 4.73 14.90
CA GLY A 122 -29.82 5.21 16.21
C GLY A 122 -30.35 6.65 16.29
N GLY A 123 -30.52 7.36 15.16
CA GLY A 123 -31.07 8.72 15.13
C GLY A 123 -30.07 9.83 15.45
N VAL A 124 -28.78 9.49 15.57
CA VAL A 124 -27.65 10.43 15.59
C VAL A 124 -27.17 10.60 14.14
N GLY A 125 -26.90 11.83 13.69
CA GLY A 125 -26.46 12.13 12.31
C GLY A 125 -24.98 11.82 12.05
N ARG A 126 -24.43 12.38 10.95
CA ARG A 126 -22.98 12.36 10.68
C ARG A 126 -22.23 13.17 11.74
N ILE A 127 -21.03 12.73 12.10
CA ILE A 127 -20.18 13.33 13.12
C ILE A 127 -18.80 13.59 12.53
N ALA A 128 -18.28 14.79 12.73
CA ALA A 128 -16.87 15.10 12.53
C ALA A 128 -16.24 15.56 13.86
N VAL A 129 -14.93 15.40 14.00
CA VAL A 129 -14.17 15.83 15.19
C VAL A 129 -12.93 16.60 14.76
N ALA A 130 -12.65 17.72 15.41
CA ALA A 130 -11.39 18.43 15.32
C ALA A 130 -10.81 18.56 16.73
N ALA A 131 -9.73 17.82 17.04
CA ALA A 131 -9.06 17.83 18.35
C ALA A 131 -7.64 18.41 18.28
N ASP A 132 -7.15 19.09 19.32
CA ASP A 132 -5.74 19.47 19.43
C ASP A 132 -4.91 18.42 20.18
N GLY A 133 -3.81 18.80 20.83
CA GLY A 133 -2.94 17.83 21.54
C GLY A 133 -1.48 17.74 21.07
N ASN A 134 -1.07 18.56 20.09
CA ASN A 134 0.27 18.54 19.51
C ASN A 134 1.22 19.66 19.98
N GLN A 135 0.81 20.55 20.89
CA GLN A 135 1.67 21.66 21.33
C GLN A 135 1.36 22.27 22.72
N HIS A 136 0.09 22.36 23.13
CA HIS A 136 -0.30 23.17 24.29
C HIS A 136 -1.00 22.44 25.44
N ASP A 137 -1.72 21.36 25.14
CA ASP A 137 -2.32 20.49 26.15
C ASP A 137 -2.06 19.02 25.80
N GLU A 138 -1.97 18.21 26.85
CA GLU A 138 -1.75 16.77 26.79
C GLU A 138 -3.02 15.99 27.12
N ASP A 139 -4.08 16.67 27.60
CA ASP A 139 -5.36 16.04 27.92
C ASP A 139 -6.03 15.39 26.71
N ASP A 140 -5.81 15.92 25.51
CA ASP A 140 -6.28 15.34 24.25
C ASP A 140 -5.70 13.95 23.96
N TRP A 141 -4.56 13.60 24.53
CA TRP A 141 -4.05 12.23 24.47
C TRP A 141 -4.99 11.24 25.15
N ALA A 142 -5.79 11.71 26.12
CA ALA A 142 -6.83 10.94 26.78
C ALA A 142 -8.25 11.24 26.25
N SER A 143 -8.55 12.50 25.89
CA SER A 143 -9.86 12.90 25.36
C SER A 143 -10.16 12.30 23.99
N ALA A 144 -9.18 12.19 23.09
CA ALA A 144 -9.36 11.59 21.77
C ALA A 144 -9.75 10.10 21.84
N PRO A 145 -8.99 9.21 22.53
CA PRO A 145 -9.37 7.81 22.65
C PRO A 145 -10.66 7.63 23.47
N MET A 146 -10.94 8.50 24.44
CA MET A 146 -12.21 8.52 25.18
C MET A 146 -13.40 8.87 24.26
N THR A 147 -13.24 9.86 23.38
CA THR A 147 -14.23 10.24 22.36
C THR A 147 -14.58 9.06 21.46
N LEU A 148 -13.57 8.36 20.96
CA LEU A 148 -13.75 7.20 20.10
C LEU A 148 -14.39 6.02 20.85
N ALA A 149 -14.03 5.80 22.12
CA ALA A 149 -14.70 4.80 22.97
C ALA A 149 -16.20 5.11 23.18
N ILE A 150 -16.56 6.37 23.42
CA ILE A 150 -17.96 6.83 23.59
C ILE A 150 -18.78 6.54 22.33
N LEU A 151 -18.24 6.88 21.17
CA LEU A 151 -18.89 6.65 19.88
C LEU A 151 -19.02 5.15 19.58
N ALA A 152 -17.96 4.38 19.79
CA ALA A 152 -17.96 2.93 19.56
C ALA A 152 -18.93 2.18 20.47
N GLN A 153 -19.11 2.63 21.72
CA GLN A 153 -20.07 2.04 22.66
C GLN A 153 -21.53 2.17 22.19
N ARG A 154 -21.78 3.09 21.26
CA ARG A 154 -23.08 3.28 20.59
C ARG A 154 -23.16 2.69 19.19
N GLY A 155 -22.08 2.05 18.69
CA GLY A 155 -22.01 1.54 17.33
C GLY A 155 -21.96 2.63 16.26
N LEU A 156 -21.43 3.81 16.61
CA LEU A 156 -21.41 5.00 15.75
C LEU A 156 -20.12 5.13 14.92
N GLN A 157 -19.33 4.06 14.78
CA GLN A 157 -18.17 4.06 13.90
C GLN A 157 -18.50 4.49 12.46
N PRO A 158 -19.62 4.05 11.84
CA PRO A 158 -20.00 4.51 10.50
C PRO A 158 -20.50 5.96 10.45
N ASN A 159 -20.75 6.58 11.60
CA ASN A 159 -21.21 7.96 11.68
C ASN A 159 -20.06 8.96 11.76
N LEU A 160 -18.86 8.52 12.16
CA LEU A 160 -17.68 9.37 12.13
C LEU A 160 -17.22 9.47 10.68
N VAL A 161 -17.39 10.64 10.08
CA VAL A 161 -17.13 10.88 8.65
C VAL A 161 -15.85 11.68 8.41
N ASN A 162 -15.33 12.36 9.45
CA ASN A 162 -14.10 13.13 9.39
C ASN A 162 -13.52 13.29 10.81
N TYR A 163 -12.22 13.16 10.98
CA TYR A 163 -11.50 13.41 12.23
C TYR A 163 -10.17 14.07 11.91
N THR A 164 -10.04 15.37 12.17
CA THR A 164 -8.74 16.04 12.15
C THR A 164 -8.14 16.07 13.55
N TYR A 165 -6.87 15.72 13.69
CA TYR A 165 -6.12 15.80 14.94
C TYR A 165 -4.85 16.63 14.74
N ASP A 166 -4.18 17.01 15.83
CA ASP A 166 -3.03 17.93 15.78
C ASP A 166 -3.40 19.29 15.16
N ASN A 167 -4.61 19.78 15.46
CA ASN A 167 -5.19 21.00 14.87
C ASN A 167 -4.50 22.31 15.29
N HIS A 168 -3.46 22.25 16.13
CA HIS A 168 -2.56 23.38 16.32
C HIS A 168 -1.62 23.50 15.11
N ILE A 169 -2.11 24.08 14.02
CA ILE A 169 -1.40 24.05 12.72
C ILE A 169 -0.21 25.02 12.64
N TRP A 170 -0.02 25.90 13.63
CA TRP A 170 1.02 26.94 13.60
C TRP A 170 2.38 26.46 14.12
N ASP A 171 2.36 25.52 15.05
CA ASP A 171 3.53 24.88 15.64
C ASP A 171 3.12 23.59 16.35
N SER A 172 4.07 22.67 16.43
CA SER A 172 3.87 21.33 16.96
C SER A 172 5.14 20.87 17.68
N ASP A 173 4.97 20.28 18.85
CA ASP A 173 6.00 19.56 19.57
C ASP A 173 6.01 18.13 19.05
N PRO A 174 7.17 17.62 18.57
CA PRO A 174 7.25 16.27 18.00
C PRO A 174 6.79 15.16 18.95
N THR A 175 7.05 15.30 20.25
CA THR A 175 6.66 14.29 21.26
C THR A 175 5.15 14.34 21.49
N HIS A 176 4.57 15.54 21.51
CA HIS A 176 3.15 15.71 21.68
C HIS A 176 2.38 15.18 20.47
N ARG A 177 2.86 15.49 19.25
CA ARG A 177 2.31 14.97 18.00
C ARG A 177 2.37 13.45 17.93
N GLU A 178 3.50 12.85 18.30
CA GLU A 178 3.65 11.39 18.37
C GLU A 178 2.64 10.76 19.34
N ASN A 179 2.50 11.34 20.55
CA ASN A 179 1.54 10.87 21.53
C ASN A 179 0.09 11.05 21.07
N MET A 180 -0.24 12.18 20.43
CA MET A 180 -1.58 12.42 19.93
C MET A 180 -1.91 11.47 18.78
N THR A 181 -0.98 11.25 17.85
CA THR A 181 -1.10 10.28 16.75
C THR A 181 -1.39 8.87 17.27
N GLU A 182 -0.62 8.39 18.26
CA GLU A 182 -0.87 7.08 18.88
C GLU A 182 -2.23 7.04 19.58
N SER A 183 -2.62 8.12 20.25
CA SER A 183 -3.91 8.20 20.97
C SER A 183 -5.10 8.15 20.01
N VAL A 184 -5.00 8.79 18.85
CA VAL A 184 -6.07 8.84 17.84
C VAL A 184 -6.11 7.56 17.00
N LEU A 185 -4.99 7.20 16.36
CA LEU A 185 -4.95 6.06 15.44
C LEU A 185 -4.99 4.73 16.19
N GLY A 186 -4.35 4.65 17.36
CA GLY A 186 -4.42 3.46 18.23
C GLY A 186 -5.83 3.22 18.78
N ALA A 187 -6.60 4.27 19.02
CA ALA A 187 -8.00 4.16 19.40
C ALA A 187 -8.90 3.81 18.22
N ALA A 188 -8.68 4.42 17.05
CA ALA A 188 -9.43 4.12 15.84
C ALA A 188 -9.35 2.63 15.52
N GLU A 189 -8.15 2.05 15.58
CA GLU A 189 -7.93 0.60 15.44
C GLU A 189 -8.69 -0.22 16.49
N ARG A 190 -8.46 0.07 17.78
CA ARG A 190 -9.01 -0.73 18.90
C ARG A 190 -10.53 -0.68 18.98
N PHE A 191 -11.14 0.43 18.57
CA PHE A 191 -12.58 0.63 18.62
C PHE A 191 -13.28 0.42 17.26
N GLY A 192 -12.53 0.03 16.22
CA GLY A 192 -13.07 -0.41 14.92
C GLY A 192 -13.58 0.71 14.02
N PHE A 193 -12.92 1.87 14.03
CA PHE A 193 -13.21 2.99 13.13
C PHE A 193 -12.50 2.82 11.77
N ASP A 194 -13.09 3.40 10.73
CA ASP A 194 -12.44 3.52 9.43
C ASP A 194 -11.31 4.54 9.53
N ARG A 195 -10.06 4.12 9.35
CA ARG A 195 -8.90 5.01 9.49
C ARG A 195 -8.78 6.01 8.33
N SER A 196 -9.50 5.82 7.21
CA SER A 196 -9.41 6.74 6.07
C SER A 196 -10.01 8.12 6.35
N VAL A 197 -10.80 8.27 7.41
CA VAL A 197 -11.40 9.54 7.79
C VAL A 197 -10.58 10.31 8.83
N PHE A 198 -9.37 9.85 9.17
CA PHE A 198 -8.48 10.48 10.16
C PHE A 198 -7.32 11.21 9.49
N TYR A 199 -7.11 12.47 9.85
CA TYR A 199 -6.15 13.36 9.19
C TYR A 199 -5.29 14.12 10.21
N ASP A 200 -3.98 14.02 10.08
CA ASP A 200 -3.01 14.80 10.86
C ASP A 200 -2.92 16.23 10.29
N ALA A 201 -3.42 17.21 11.04
CA ALA A 201 -3.44 18.61 10.61
C ALA A 201 -2.11 19.34 10.81
N ALA A 202 -1.15 18.76 11.54
CA ALA A 202 0.22 19.27 11.61
C ALA A 202 1.06 18.85 10.39
N ASP A 203 0.62 17.85 9.64
CA ASP A 203 1.11 17.55 8.30
C ASP A 203 0.42 18.42 7.25
N PRO A 204 1.14 19.13 6.35
CA PRO A 204 0.51 19.95 5.32
C PRO A 204 -0.42 19.19 4.36
N ASP A 205 -0.10 17.94 4.01
CA ASP A 205 -0.93 17.13 3.12
C ASP A 205 -2.14 16.57 3.88
N GLY A 206 -1.95 16.12 5.12
CA GLY A 206 -3.03 15.75 6.03
C GLY A 206 -4.00 16.89 6.34
N LEU A 207 -3.50 18.10 6.58
CA LEU A 207 -4.30 19.32 6.73
C LEU A 207 -5.13 19.60 5.48
N ALA A 208 -4.52 19.54 4.29
CA ALA A 208 -5.22 19.79 3.04
C ALA A 208 -6.31 18.74 2.80
N ALA A 209 -6.00 17.45 2.97
CA ALA A 209 -6.93 16.34 2.78
C ALA A 209 -8.07 16.38 3.80
N GLY A 210 -7.78 16.62 5.08
CA GLY A 210 -8.78 16.70 6.13
C GLY A 210 -9.72 17.89 5.98
N VAL A 211 -9.22 19.05 5.51
CA VAL A 211 -10.03 20.21 5.18
C VAL A 211 -10.88 19.96 3.94
N GLU A 212 -10.34 19.33 2.89
CA GLU A 212 -11.08 18.97 1.69
C GLU A 212 -12.23 18.00 2.00
N ASP A 213 -11.94 16.95 2.77
CA ASP A 213 -12.91 15.95 3.20
C ASP A 213 -14.01 16.59 4.08
N LEU A 214 -13.64 17.39 5.08
CA LEU A 214 -14.61 18.12 5.91
C LEU A 214 -15.45 19.10 5.07
N THR A 215 -14.85 19.75 4.07
CA THR A 215 -15.57 20.62 3.12
C THR A 215 -16.63 19.83 2.34
N ALA A 216 -16.28 18.63 1.87
CA ALA A 216 -17.21 17.75 1.17
C ALA A 216 -18.38 17.33 2.08
N GLU A 217 -18.10 16.98 3.33
CA GLU A 217 -19.12 16.60 4.32
C GLU A 217 -20.04 17.78 4.69
N ILE A 218 -19.49 19.00 4.80
CA ILE A 218 -20.29 20.22 4.96
C ILE A 218 -21.21 20.42 3.74
N ASN A 219 -20.68 20.29 2.52
CA ASN A 219 -21.44 20.45 1.28
C ASN A 219 -22.55 19.42 1.10
N ALA A 220 -22.34 18.20 1.60
CA ALA A 220 -23.36 17.14 1.59
C ALA A 220 -24.49 17.38 2.60
N SER A 221 -24.34 18.32 3.53
CA SER A 221 -25.29 18.52 4.64
C SER A 221 -26.61 19.13 4.21
N THR A 222 -27.70 18.46 4.60
CA THR A 222 -29.09 18.88 4.33
C THR A 222 -29.91 18.94 5.63
N PRO A 223 -31.11 19.55 5.64
CA PRO A 223 -31.96 19.53 6.83
C PRO A 223 -32.39 18.14 7.31
N ASP A 224 -32.33 17.13 6.42
CA ASP A 224 -32.70 15.74 6.73
C ASP A 224 -31.47 14.84 6.95
N ASP A 225 -30.25 15.36 6.72
CA ASP A 225 -28.96 14.72 6.97
C ASP A 225 -27.94 15.75 7.47
N GLU A 226 -28.06 16.09 8.75
CA GLU A 226 -27.23 17.11 9.41
C GLU A 226 -25.88 16.54 9.84
N LEU A 227 -24.81 17.32 9.64
CA LEU A 227 -23.49 17.06 10.18
C LEU A 227 -23.33 17.76 11.54
N THR A 228 -22.83 17.03 12.55
CA THR A 228 -22.37 17.62 13.82
C THR A 228 -20.86 17.60 13.88
N ILE A 229 -20.22 18.75 14.05
CA ILE A 229 -18.77 18.88 14.22
C ILE A 229 -18.46 19.15 15.69
N VAL A 230 -17.67 18.28 16.31
CA VAL A 230 -17.10 18.49 17.65
C VAL A 230 -15.80 19.28 17.49
N LEU A 231 -15.76 20.49 18.05
CA LEU A 231 -14.63 21.42 17.95
C LEU A 231 -13.87 21.45 19.29
N ALA A 232 -13.00 20.47 19.44
CA ALA A 232 -12.13 20.16 20.58
C ALA A 232 -10.69 20.68 20.38
N GLY A 233 -10.55 21.84 19.75
CA GLY A 233 -9.26 22.49 19.52
C GLY A 233 -9.39 23.79 18.76
N PRO A 234 -8.27 24.42 18.35
CA PRO A 234 -8.27 25.66 17.59
C PRO A 234 -9.13 25.59 16.32
N MET A 235 -9.82 26.68 16.01
CA MET A 235 -10.89 26.71 15.02
C MET A 235 -10.42 26.75 13.56
N GLU A 236 -9.11 26.79 13.30
CA GLU A 236 -8.57 27.11 11.98
C GLU A 236 -8.91 26.06 10.92
N THR A 237 -8.80 24.77 11.24
CA THR A 237 -9.10 23.69 10.29
C THR A 237 -10.58 23.65 9.92
N ALA A 238 -11.46 23.81 10.92
CA ALA A 238 -12.89 23.97 10.68
C ALA A 238 -13.20 25.25 9.88
N TRP A 239 -12.57 26.37 10.22
CA TRP A 239 -12.76 27.64 9.51
C TRP A 239 -12.37 27.51 8.03
N MET A 240 -11.22 26.89 7.73
CA MET A 240 -10.77 26.63 6.36
C MET A 240 -11.80 25.82 5.57
N ALA A 241 -12.37 24.77 6.18
CA ALA A 241 -13.40 23.95 5.53
C ALA A 241 -14.71 24.73 5.30
N PHE A 242 -15.13 25.53 6.29
CA PHE A 242 -16.31 26.39 6.13
C PHE A 242 -16.10 27.49 5.10
N ASP A 243 -14.92 28.08 4.99
CA ASP A 243 -14.63 29.13 4.00
C ASP A 243 -14.73 28.56 2.58
N ALA A 244 -14.24 27.33 2.37
CA ALA A 244 -14.28 26.61 1.11
C ALA A 244 -15.67 26.03 0.74
N ALA A 245 -16.52 25.73 1.73
CA ALA A 245 -17.82 25.09 1.51
C ALA A 245 -18.88 26.00 0.85
N ASP A 246 -19.89 25.43 0.21
CA ASP A 246 -21.06 26.13 -0.33
C ASP A 246 -21.84 26.84 0.80
N PRO A 247 -21.99 28.19 0.76
CA PRO A 247 -22.75 28.94 1.74
C PRO A 247 -24.18 28.43 2.01
N GLN A 248 -24.81 27.74 1.06
CA GLN A 248 -26.16 27.19 1.25
C GLN A 248 -26.18 25.93 2.12
N ALA A 249 -25.10 25.16 2.13
CA ALA A 249 -25.00 23.90 2.88
C ALA A 249 -24.57 24.10 4.34
N ARG A 250 -23.73 25.12 4.61
CA ARG A 250 -23.18 25.45 5.95
C ARG A 250 -24.25 25.56 7.04
N GLY A 251 -25.42 26.09 6.67
CA GLY A 251 -26.57 26.24 7.55
C GLY A 251 -27.22 24.94 8.02
N ASN A 252 -26.79 23.76 7.54
CA ASN A 252 -27.23 22.43 7.99
C ASN A 252 -26.20 21.73 8.88
N VAL A 253 -25.12 22.43 9.24
CA VAL A 253 -24.06 21.90 10.09
C VAL A 253 -24.16 22.47 11.49
N ARG A 254 -24.02 21.61 12.49
CA ARG A 254 -24.03 21.94 13.91
C ARG A 254 -22.60 21.93 14.45
N CYS A 255 -22.08 23.08 14.85
CA CYS A 255 -20.77 23.20 15.46
C CYS A 255 -20.92 23.16 16.98
N VAL A 256 -20.33 22.17 17.63
CA VAL A 256 -20.38 21.95 19.08
C VAL A 256 -19.03 22.36 19.66
N SER A 257 -19.05 23.26 20.63
CA SER A 257 -17.88 23.62 21.44
C SER A 257 -18.31 23.90 22.88
N HIS A 258 -17.48 23.55 23.85
CA HIS A 258 -17.74 23.73 25.28
C HIS A 258 -17.02 24.98 25.84
N GLY A 259 -17.62 25.61 26.84
CA GLY A 259 -17.08 26.81 27.51
C GLY A 259 -16.99 28.06 26.62
N GLU A 260 -17.68 29.14 27.00
CA GLU A 260 -17.63 30.38 26.22
C GLU A 260 -16.28 31.10 26.39
N GLY A 261 -15.57 31.33 25.28
CA GLY A 261 -14.28 32.04 25.29
C GLY A 261 -13.12 31.21 25.87
N THR A 262 -13.21 29.89 25.79
CA THR A 262 -12.13 28.95 26.14
C THR A 262 -10.96 29.01 25.15
N PHE A 263 -9.89 28.29 25.49
CA PHE A 263 -8.72 28.12 24.65
C PHE A 263 -9.09 27.67 23.23
N ASN A 264 -9.84 26.56 23.11
CA ASN A 264 -10.28 26.00 21.82
C ASN A 264 -10.97 27.06 20.94
N GLN A 265 -11.76 27.96 21.55
CA GLN A 265 -12.51 28.98 20.81
C GLN A 265 -11.72 30.22 20.41
N THR A 266 -10.62 30.55 21.09
CA THR A 266 -10.00 31.89 20.99
C THR A 266 -8.50 31.87 20.74
N HIS A 267 -7.84 30.73 20.92
CA HIS A 267 -6.39 30.59 20.83
C HIS A 267 -5.86 30.98 19.44
N GLY A 268 -6.45 30.43 18.39
CA GLY A 268 -6.04 30.72 17.01
C GLY A 268 -6.04 32.22 16.68
N GLU A 269 -7.14 32.91 17.01
CA GLU A 269 -7.25 34.37 16.84
C GLU A 269 -6.24 35.14 17.72
N THR A 270 -6.17 34.81 19.00
CA THR A 270 -5.45 35.62 19.99
C THR A 270 -3.94 35.55 19.81
N ASP A 271 -3.41 34.35 19.52
CA ASP A 271 -1.98 34.08 19.58
C ASP A 271 -1.36 33.91 18.18
N HIS A 272 -2.15 33.50 17.19
CA HIS A 272 -1.64 33.14 15.86
C HIS A 272 -2.24 33.94 14.71
N GLY A 273 -3.21 34.83 14.99
CA GLY A 273 -3.90 35.61 13.96
C GLY A 273 -4.76 34.75 13.02
N GLY A 274 -5.11 33.54 13.45
CA GLY A 274 -6.13 32.70 12.84
C GLY A 274 -7.53 33.10 13.28
N HIS A 275 -8.42 32.11 13.37
CA HIS A 275 -9.85 32.36 13.56
C HIS A 275 -10.39 31.88 14.90
N SER A 276 -11.46 32.52 15.33
CA SER A 276 -12.22 32.22 16.54
C SER A 276 -13.45 31.35 16.25
N TYR A 277 -14.11 30.89 17.31
CA TYR A 277 -15.39 30.19 17.15
C TYR A 277 -16.46 31.11 16.55
N ASP A 278 -16.45 32.41 16.89
CA ASP A 278 -17.37 33.39 16.30
C ASP A 278 -17.19 33.46 14.76
N ASP A 279 -15.95 33.37 14.25
CA ASP A 279 -15.68 33.42 12.80
C ASP A 279 -16.25 32.20 12.06
N VAL A 280 -16.16 30.99 12.63
CA VAL A 280 -16.79 29.78 12.07
C VAL A 280 -18.31 29.90 12.05
N ILE A 281 -18.90 30.50 13.08
CA ILE A 281 -20.35 30.75 13.14
C ILE A 281 -20.77 31.81 12.12
N ASP A 282 -19.98 32.86 11.93
CA ASP A 282 -20.23 33.92 10.95
C ASP A 282 -20.19 33.40 9.50
N LEU A 283 -19.43 32.32 9.25
CA LEU A 283 -19.45 31.62 7.96
C LEU A 283 -20.73 30.82 7.69
N GLY A 284 -21.58 30.61 8.70
CA GLY A 284 -22.91 30.02 8.55
C GLY A 284 -23.15 28.73 9.33
N CYS A 285 -22.21 28.27 10.15
CA CYS A 285 -22.44 27.10 11.01
C CYS A 285 -23.47 27.40 12.11
N ARG A 286 -24.29 26.41 12.48
CA ARG A 286 -25.22 26.55 13.62
C ARG A 286 -24.46 26.39 14.93
N ARG A 287 -24.35 27.50 15.67
CA ARG A 287 -23.77 27.53 17.02
C ARG A 287 -24.47 26.56 17.96
N THR A 288 -23.69 25.66 18.55
CA THR A 288 -24.07 24.86 19.71
C THR A 288 -23.02 25.04 20.80
N GLN A 289 -23.26 26.04 21.65
CA GLN A 289 -22.43 26.32 22.81
C GLN A 289 -22.96 25.53 23.99
N ILE A 290 -22.12 24.69 24.61
CA ILE A 290 -22.45 23.98 25.84
C ILE A 290 -21.61 24.54 27.01
N PRO A 291 -22.01 24.29 28.28
CA PRO A 291 -21.21 24.64 29.46
C PRO A 291 -19.82 24.05 29.40
N ASP A 292 -18.89 24.64 30.13
CA ASP A 292 -17.53 24.10 30.27
C ASP A 292 -17.54 22.78 31.05
N GLN A 293 -17.16 21.70 30.37
CA GLN A 293 -17.23 20.34 30.89
C GLN A 293 -16.02 19.98 31.76
N ASN A 294 -15.01 20.84 31.87
CA ASN A 294 -13.89 20.71 32.83
C ASN A 294 -14.38 20.56 34.28
N SER A 295 -15.55 21.10 34.60
CA SER A 295 -16.14 21.02 35.92
C SER A 295 -16.45 19.58 36.38
N ASN A 296 -16.77 18.68 35.45
CA ASN A 296 -17.16 17.29 35.73
C ASN A 296 -16.20 16.26 35.15
N LEU A 297 -15.52 16.59 34.04
CA LEU A 297 -14.65 15.68 33.29
C LEU A 297 -13.19 16.18 33.21
N GLY A 298 -12.89 17.34 33.79
CA GLY A 298 -11.53 17.89 33.89
C GLY A 298 -10.63 17.11 34.87
N PRO A 299 -9.46 17.66 35.23
CA PRO A 299 -8.41 16.91 35.92
C PRO A 299 -8.87 16.30 37.24
N THR A 300 -8.50 15.04 37.48
CA THR A 300 -8.93 14.29 38.67
C THR A 300 -7.92 13.24 39.13
N ASP A 301 -8.26 12.53 40.20
CA ASP A 301 -7.51 11.36 40.64
C ASP A 301 -7.75 10.19 39.68
N MET A 302 -6.67 9.52 39.25
CA MET A 302 -6.74 8.38 38.33
C MET A 302 -7.64 7.24 38.81
N SER A 303 -7.91 7.14 40.12
CA SER A 303 -8.86 6.15 40.66
C SER A 303 -10.30 6.35 40.20
N ASP A 304 -10.68 7.54 39.72
CA ASP A 304 -11.98 7.76 39.05
C ASP A 304 -12.10 6.96 37.74
N TRP A 305 -10.97 6.52 37.16
CA TRP A 305 -10.89 5.77 35.90
C TRP A 305 -10.51 4.29 36.09
N ASP A 306 -10.41 3.80 37.34
CA ASP A 306 -9.98 2.43 37.66
C ASP A 306 -10.83 1.34 37.01
N TYR A 307 -12.08 1.66 36.65
CA TYR A 307 -12.97 0.74 35.94
C TYR A 307 -12.48 0.41 34.52
N LEU A 308 -11.72 1.30 33.87
CA LEU A 308 -11.11 1.04 32.56
C LEU A 308 -9.97 0.04 32.70
N ARG A 309 -9.07 0.28 33.66
CA ARG A 309 -7.94 -0.60 34.01
C ARG A 309 -8.37 -1.99 34.48
N SER A 310 -9.55 -2.10 35.10
CA SER A 310 -10.08 -3.36 35.65
C SER A 310 -11.21 -3.97 34.81
N SER A 311 -11.44 -3.43 33.62
CA SER A 311 -12.50 -3.88 32.71
C SER A 311 -12.28 -5.30 32.19
N GLY A 312 -11.02 -5.73 32.04
CA GLY A 312 -10.65 -6.96 31.33
C GLY A 312 -10.78 -6.84 29.82
N ASP A 313 -11.06 -5.64 29.30
CA ASP A 313 -11.05 -5.30 27.87
C ASP A 313 -9.71 -4.61 27.54
N PRO A 314 -8.85 -5.23 26.70
CA PRO A 314 -7.56 -4.65 26.32
C PRO A 314 -7.65 -3.24 25.72
N ALA A 315 -8.74 -2.90 25.02
CA ALA A 315 -8.92 -1.57 24.45
C ALA A 315 -9.16 -0.52 25.54
N MET A 316 -9.93 -0.87 26.58
CA MET A 316 -10.20 0.00 27.73
C MET A 316 -8.99 0.09 28.67
N GLU A 317 -8.24 -1.00 28.84
CA GLU A 317 -6.96 -0.99 29.58
C GLU A 317 -5.91 -0.10 28.89
N TRP A 318 -5.86 -0.11 27.56
CA TRP A 318 -5.01 0.79 26.79
C TRP A 318 -5.49 2.25 26.86
N LEU A 319 -6.80 2.51 26.79
CA LEU A 319 -7.33 3.87 27.01
C LEU A 319 -6.90 4.41 28.39
N TYR A 320 -6.90 3.57 29.42
CA TYR A 320 -6.40 3.94 30.74
C TYR A 320 -4.91 4.31 30.73
N SER A 321 -4.08 3.64 29.93
CA SER A 321 -2.65 4.01 29.82
C SER A 321 -2.44 5.37 29.15
N ARG A 322 -3.35 5.78 28.24
CA ARG A 322 -3.34 7.12 27.66
C ARG A 322 -3.70 8.20 28.70
N LEU A 323 -4.68 7.92 29.57
CA LEU A 323 -4.99 8.75 30.74
C LEU A 323 -3.78 8.89 31.70
N GLU A 324 -3.02 7.82 31.91
CA GLU A 324 -1.79 7.86 32.71
C GLU A 324 -0.73 8.74 32.07
N LEU A 325 -0.57 8.66 30.75
CA LEU A 325 0.40 9.45 30.00
C LEU A 325 0.08 10.95 30.02
N ALA A 326 -1.18 11.34 29.95
CA ALA A 326 -1.62 12.73 30.05
C ALA A 326 -1.41 13.32 31.47
N GLU A 327 -1.13 12.47 32.48
CA GLU A 327 -0.86 12.82 33.89
C GLU A 327 -1.93 13.65 34.62
N LYS A 328 -3.11 13.88 34.03
CA LYS A 328 -4.17 14.74 34.58
C LYS A 328 -5.52 14.02 34.80
N GLY A 329 -5.73 12.86 34.20
CA GLY A 329 -7.02 12.16 34.24
C GLY A 329 -8.18 13.01 33.65
N ASP A 330 -7.83 13.93 32.76
CA ASP A 330 -8.74 14.87 32.11
C ASP A 330 -9.22 14.26 30.79
N VAL A 331 -10.54 14.30 30.56
CA VAL A 331 -11.18 13.89 29.29
C VAL A 331 -12.30 14.86 28.90
N SER A 332 -12.17 16.13 29.30
CA SER A 332 -13.27 17.08 29.25
C SER A 332 -13.80 17.32 27.83
N ASP A 333 -12.93 17.25 26.83
CA ASP A 333 -13.26 17.41 25.42
C ASP A 333 -14.09 16.25 24.85
N ALA A 334 -13.93 15.05 25.41
CA ALA A 334 -14.78 13.89 25.08
C ALA A 334 -16.25 14.08 25.49
N GLY A 335 -16.51 15.00 26.43
CA GLY A 335 -17.87 15.36 26.85
C GLY A 335 -18.70 15.97 25.72
N MET A 336 -18.07 16.60 24.72
CA MET A 336 -18.78 17.17 23.56
C MET A 336 -19.33 16.07 22.65
N ALA A 337 -18.57 14.99 22.45
CA ALA A 337 -19.06 13.81 21.76
C ALA A 337 -20.20 13.14 22.54
N TYR A 338 -20.10 13.06 23.86
CA TYR A 338 -21.19 12.58 24.73
C TYR A 338 -22.46 13.42 24.58
N PHE A 339 -22.34 14.76 24.55
CA PHE A 339 -23.44 15.67 24.27
C PHE A 339 -24.01 15.44 22.86
N ALA A 340 -23.16 15.30 21.84
CA ALA A 340 -23.59 15.11 20.45
C ALA A 340 -24.52 13.89 20.29
N ILE A 341 -24.29 12.83 21.07
CA ILE A 341 -25.06 11.57 21.02
C ILE A 341 -26.23 11.52 22.02
N THR A 342 -26.18 12.24 23.15
CA THR A 342 -27.18 12.12 24.24
C THR A 342 -28.02 13.38 24.45
N GLY A 343 -27.50 14.55 24.08
CA GLY A 343 -28.04 15.86 24.44
C GLY A 343 -27.77 16.28 25.90
N GLU A 344 -26.99 15.51 26.67
CA GLU A 344 -26.58 15.88 28.03
C GLU A 344 -25.40 16.86 27.98
N GLU A 345 -25.60 18.05 28.53
CA GLU A 345 -24.65 19.16 28.46
C GLU A 345 -23.58 19.08 29.55
N GLU A 346 -23.87 18.46 30.70
CA GLU A 346 -22.98 18.38 31.85
C GLU A 346 -22.76 16.91 32.31
N PRO A 347 -22.22 16.03 31.45
CA PRO A 347 -21.98 14.63 31.80
C PRO A 347 -21.00 14.51 32.96
N THR A 348 -21.24 13.53 33.83
CA THR A 348 -20.37 13.21 34.96
C THR A 348 -19.48 12.00 34.64
N ARG A 349 -18.39 11.81 35.39
CA ARG A 349 -17.55 10.60 35.29
C ARG A 349 -18.34 9.31 35.50
N ALA A 350 -19.37 9.35 36.35
CA ALA A 350 -20.28 8.23 36.57
C ALA A 350 -21.16 7.94 35.34
N ASP A 351 -21.51 8.96 34.55
CA ASP A 351 -22.23 8.79 33.29
C ASP A 351 -21.34 8.11 32.23
N LEU A 352 -20.05 8.50 32.15
CA LEU A 352 -19.07 7.83 31.30
C LEU A 352 -18.82 6.38 31.75
N GLU A 353 -18.61 6.15 33.04
CA GLU A 353 -18.49 4.79 33.60
C GLU A 353 -19.72 3.95 33.25
N SER A 354 -20.93 4.50 33.44
CA SER A 354 -22.17 3.79 33.11
C SER A 354 -22.32 3.51 31.62
N LEU A 355 -21.84 4.40 30.74
CA LEU A 355 -21.86 4.19 29.30
C LEU A 355 -20.89 3.07 28.91
N LEU A 356 -19.63 3.19 29.32
CA LEU A 356 -18.52 2.33 28.90
C LEU A 356 -18.57 0.94 29.54
N THR A 357 -19.15 0.81 30.74
CA THR A 357 -19.36 -0.50 31.40
C THR A 357 -20.73 -1.11 31.10
N GLY A 358 -21.61 -0.37 30.42
CA GLY A 358 -22.92 -0.85 29.99
C GLY A 358 -22.80 -1.96 28.94
N SER A 359 -23.84 -2.81 28.83
CA SER A 359 -23.87 -3.85 27.79
C SER A 359 -23.77 -3.24 26.40
N HIS A 360 -22.69 -3.55 25.68
CA HIS A 360 -22.39 -3.08 24.33
C HIS A 360 -23.62 -3.21 23.41
N ALA A 361 -23.93 -2.15 22.65
CA ALA A 361 -24.59 -2.36 21.39
C ALA A 361 -23.58 -3.12 20.52
N GLU A 362 -23.87 -4.37 20.12
CA GLU A 362 -23.01 -5.07 19.18
C GLU A 362 -22.77 -4.15 17.98
N PRO A 363 -21.53 -3.96 17.51
CA PRO A 363 -21.29 -3.30 16.24
C PRO A 363 -22.15 -3.99 15.18
N PRO A 364 -22.74 -3.25 14.22
CA PRO A 364 -23.48 -3.88 13.15
C PRO A 364 -22.56 -4.89 12.45
N ARG A 365 -22.84 -6.17 12.63
CA ARG A 365 -22.16 -7.28 11.96
C ARG A 365 -22.33 -7.13 10.45
N ARG A 366 -21.40 -6.45 9.78
CA ARG A 366 -21.08 -6.68 8.36
C ARG A 366 -20.02 -7.78 8.36
N PHE A 367 -20.23 -9.03 7.97
CA PHE A 367 -21.35 -9.70 7.31
C PHE A 367 -21.58 -11.07 7.99
N ALA A 368 -22.75 -11.26 8.60
CA ALA A 368 -23.31 -12.59 8.82
C ALA A 368 -24.74 -12.60 8.31
N SER A 369 -24.97 -13.44 7.30
CA SER A 369 -26.21 -13.59 6.53
C SER A 369 -27.42 -14.05 7.36
N GLU A 370 -28.59 -13.45 7.12
CA GLU A 370 -29.96 -14.03 6.99
C GLU A 370 -31.00 -12.90 7.28
N GLY A 371 -32.06 -12.58 6.54
CA GLY A 371 -32.66 -13.05 5.29
C GLY A 371 -34.16 -12.64 5.28
N ILE A 372 -34.64 -11.84 4.30
CA ILE A 372 -36.07 -11.74 3.91
C ILE A 372 -36.18 -11.59 2.38
N SER A 373 -37.14 -12.31 1.80
CA SER A 373 -37.32 -12.68 0.39
C SER A 373 -37.98 -11.62 -0.51
N SER A 374 -37.56 -11.50 -1.78
CA SER A 374 -38.47 -11.70 -2.94
C SER A 374 -37.75 -11.88 -4.30
N GLN A 375 -37.87 -13.09 -4.83
CA GLN A 375 -37.96 -13.55 -6.24
C GLN A 375 -37.07 -12.97 -7.38
N ARG A 376 -36.01 -13.74 -7.73
CA ARG A 376 -35.70 -14.18 -9.12
C ARG A 376 -34.84 -15.48 -9.11
N PRO A 377 -34.95 -16.41 -10.08
CA PRO A 377 -34.30 -17.74 -10.05
C PRO A 377 -32.88 -17.76 -10.72
N PRO A 378 -32.06 -18.82 -10.53
CA PRO A 378 -30.63 -18.70 -10.24
C PRO A 378 -29.67 -19.11 -11.40
N PRO A 379 -28.35 -18.94 -11.20
CA PRO A 379 -27.44 -20.04 -11.46
C PRO A 379 -26.57 -20.46 -10.24
N ALA A 380 -26.24 -21.74 -10.30
CA ALA A 380 -25.38 -22.65 -9.55
C ALA A 380 -24.61 -22.22 -8.26
N ARG A 381 -24.69 -23.14 -7.29
CA ARG A 381 -24.12 -23.13 -5.94
C ARG A 381 -22.58 -23.28 -5.92
N GLY A 382 -21.94 -22.50 -5.04
CA GLY A 382 -20.76 -22.83 -4.24
C GLY A 382 -20.91 -22.01 -2.95
N GLY A 383 -21.15 -22.62 -1.79
CA GLY A 383 -20.08 -23.04 -0.88
C GLY A 383 -19.86 -21.91 0.15
N GLN A 384 -20.69 -21.90 1.20
CA GLN A 384 -20.60 -20.95 2.31
C GLN A 384 -19.56 -21.50 3.31
N GLU A 385 -18.49 -20.74 3.61
CA GLU A 385 -17.52 -21.14 4.62
C GLU A 385 -18.18 -21.29 6.01
N PRO A 386 -17.85 -22.35 6.76
CA PRO A 386 -18.29 -22.49 8.14
C PRO A 386 -17.48 -21.55 9.04
N ALA A 387 -18.18 -20.68 9.76
CA ALA A 387 -17.63 -19.93 10.89
C ALA A 387 -17.11 -20.92 11.95
N GLY A 388 -15.79 -20.98 12.12
CA GLY A 388 -15.15 -21.81 13.14
C GLY A 388 -13.71 -22.24 12.84
N ALA A 389 -12.80 -21.30 12.60
CA ALA A 389 -11.36 -21.50 12.83
C ALA A 389 -10.71 -20.13 13.09
N THR A 390 -10.03 -19.99 14.22
CA THR A 390 -9.11 -18.88 14.48
C THR A 390 -7.84 -19.13 13.65
N GLY A 391 -7.71 -18.46 12.51
CA GLY A 391 -6.55 -18.54 11.60
C GLY A 391 -6.93 -18.34 10.14
N LEU A 392 -5.97 -17.89 9.32
CA LEU A 392 -6.14 -17.75 7.87
C LEU A 392 -6.55 -19.08 7.21
N ALA A 393 -7.45 -19.01 6.23
CA ALA A 393 -7.88 -20.18 5.47
C ALA A 393 -6.68 -20.87 4.78
N PRO A 394 -6.61 -22.20 4.67
CA PRO A 394 -5.56 -22.83 3.90
C PRO A 394 -5.54 -22.36 2.44
N VAL A 395 -4.37 -22.41 1.79
CA VAL A 395 -4.22 -22.18 0.35
C VAL A 395 -3.68 -23.45 -0.30
N GLU A 396 -4.29 -23.85 -1.40
CA GLU A 396 -3.94 -25.03 -2.18
C GLU A 396 -3.80 -24.68 -3.67
N VAL A 397 -3.16 -25.58 -4.42
CA VAL A 397 -3.12 -25.50 -5.88
C VAL A 397 -4.52 -25.79 -6.44
N SER A 398 -4.98 -24.98 -7.39
CA SER A 398 -6.30 -25.13 -8.00
C SER A 398 -6.48 -26.44 -8.76
N GLU A 399 -7.72 -26.87 -8.97
CA GLU A 399 -8.03 -28.15 -9.65
C GLU A 399 -7.40 -28.27 -11.04
N ASN A 400 -7.27 -27.16 -11.77
CA ASN A 400 -6.63 -27.10 -13.09
C ASN A 400 -5.09 -26.99 -13.04
N GLY A 401 -4.52 -26.88 -11.84
CA GLY A 401 -3.09 -26.74 -11.58
C GLY A 401 -2.48 -25.41 -12.03
N ARG A 402 -3.27 -24.37 -12.31
CA ARG A 402 -2.77 -23.09 -12.85
C ARG A 402 -2.72 -21.96 -11.84
N PHE A 403 -3.51 -22.05 -10.78
CA PHE A 403 -3.72 -20.96 -9.83
C PHE A 403 -3.63 -21.48 -8.40
N LEU A 404 -3.77 -20.56 -7.46
CA LEU A 404 -3.94 -20.86 -6.05
C LEU A 404 -5.41 -20.59 -5.65
N GLN A 405 -5.91 -21.33 -4.68
CA GLN A 405 -7.28 -21.22 -4.19
C GLN A 405 -7.37 -21.62 -2.71
N HIS A 406 -8.48 -21.29 -2.08
CA HIS A 406 -8.88 -21.89 -0.82
C HIS A 406 -9.60 -23.23 -1.06
N PRO A 407 -9.65 -24.14 -0.06
CA PRO A 407 -10.31 -25.45 -0.20
C PRO A 407 -11.80 -25.41 -0.59
N ASP A 408 -12.47 -24.26 -0.41
CA ASP A 408 -13.85 -24.05 -0.81
C ASP A 408 -14.00 -23.61 -2.29
N GLY A 409 -12.89 -23.46 -3.01
CA GLY A 409 -12.81 -23.04 -4.41
C GLY A 409 -12.74 -21.53 -4.61
N ARG A 410 -12.70 -20.70 -3.54
CA ARG A 410 -12.46 -19.25 -3.68
C ARG A 410 -11.05 -19.00 -4.22
N PRO A 411 -10.87 -18.13 -5.22
CA PRO A 411 -9.55 -17.75 -5.72
C PRO A 411 -8.63 -17.18 -4.63
N PHE A 412 -7.35 -17.55 -4.67
CA PHE A 412 -6.29 -16.86 -3.95
C PHE A 412 -5.36 -16.21 -4.98
N PHE A 413 -5.45 -14.89 -5.13
CA PHE A 413 -4.54 -14.15 -6.01
C PHE A 413 -3.28 -13.80 -5.21
N TRP A 414 -2.14 -14.34 -5.64
CA TRP A 414 -0.84 -13.99 -5.04
C TRP A 414 -0.49 -12.55 -5.41
N LEU A 415 -0.74 -11.60 -4.53
CA LEU A 415 -0.17 -10.27 -4.60
C LEU A 415 0.81 -10.10 -3.46
N ALA A 416 2.10 -10.17 -3.78
CA ALA A 416 3.17 -10.12 -2.79
C ALA A 416 3.95 -8.81 -2.82
N ASP A 417 4.41 -8.37 -1.66
CA ASP A 417 5.51 -7.41 -1.55
C ASP A 417 6.80 -8.13 -1.11
N THR A 418 7.93 -7.52 -1.43
CA THR A 418 9.26 -8.05 -1.12
C THR A 418 9.89 -7.29 0.04
N GLY A 419 9.99 -7.94 1.20
CA GLY A 419 10.67 -7.44 2.40
C GLY A 419 11.76 -8.40 2.87
N TRP A 420 12.77 -8.66 2.02
CA TRP A 420 13.77 -9.71 2.27
C TRP A 420 14.41 -9.65 3.66
N GLU A 421 14.76 -8.44 4.08
CA GLU A 421 15.48 -8.22 5.34
C GLU A 421 14.55 -7.95 6.54
N LEU A 422 13.22 -8.13 6.40
CA LEU A 422 12.22 -7.82 7.44
C LEU A 422 12.60 -8.39 8.81
N PHE A 423 12.82 -9.70 8.89
CA PHE A 423 13.08 -10.38 10.16
C PHE A 423 14.42 -10.01 10.81
N HIS A 424 15.39 -9.56 10.02
CA HIS A 424 16.73 -9.27 10.52
C HIS A 424 16.91 -7.79 10.87
N ARG A 425 16.36 -6.87 10.06
CA ARG A 425 16.64 -5.44 10.15
C ARG A 425 15.54 -4.61 10.80
N ALA A 426 14.28 -5.04 10.69
CA ALA A 426 13.18 -4.32 11.32
C ALA A 426 13.11 -4.67 12.82
N ASP A 427 12.78 -3.68 13.64
CA ASP A 427 12.20 -3.96 14.95
C ASP A 427 10.69 -4.22 14.82
N ARG A 428 9.99 -4.34 15.96
CA ARG A 428 8.56 -4.63 15.97
C ARG A 428 7.72 -3.45 15.49
N GLU A 429 8.17 -2.22 15.71
CA GLU A 429 7.45 -1.01 15.28
C GLU A 429 7.60 -0.81 13.78
N ASP A 430 8.82 -0.97 13.27
CA ASP A 430 9.12 -0.95 11.84
C ASP A 430 8.37 -2.06 11.10
N ALA A 431 8.38 -3.28 11.64
CA ALA A 431 7.64 -4.40 11.07
C ALA A 431 6.13 -4.13 11.07
N ARG A 432 5.58 -3.53 12.14
CA ARG A 432 4.17 -3.15 12.19
C ARG A 432 3.83 -2.09 11.14
N LEU A 433 4.63 -1.02 11.06
CA LEU A 433 4.46 0.03 10.04
C LEU A 433 4.43 -0.58 8.64
N TYR A 434 5.44 -1.38 8.31
CA TYR A 434 5.54 -2.05 7.03
C TYR A 434 4.31 -2.95 6.74
N LEU A 435 3.97 -3.85 7.65
CA LEU A 435 2.90 -4.83 7.46
C LEU A 435 1.51 -4.18 7.42
N ASP A 436 1.24 -3.18 8.26
CA ASP A 436 -0.03 -2.44 8.26
C ASP A 436 -0.19 -1.66 6.95
N THR A 437 0.87 -1.01 6.48
CA THR A 437 0.85 -0.31 5.18
C THR A 437 0.59 -1.28 4.03
N ARG A 438 1.24 -2.46 4.02
CA ARG A 438 0.99 -3.46 2.96
C ARG A 438 -0.41 -4.06 3.02
N ALA A 439 -0.96 -4.27 4.20
CA ALA A 439 -2.35 -4.69 4.36
C ALA A 439 -3.31 -3.64 3.79
N ALA A 440 -3.11 -2.36 4.11
CA ALA A 440 -3.92 -1.25 3.61
C ALA A 440 -3.81 -1.10 2.08
N GLN A 441 -2.65 -1.39 1.50
CA GLN A 441 -2.41 -1.41 0.05
C GLN A 441 -2.93 -2.69 -0.63
N GLY A 442 -3.58 -3.59 0.09
CA GLY A 442 -4.28 -4.75 -0.47
C GLY A 442 -3.38 -5.93 -0.82
N PHE A 443 -2.12 -5.94 -0.38
CA PHE A 443 -1.23 -7.10 -0.49
C PHE A 443 -1.81 -8.31 0.26
N THR A 444 -1.41 -9.50 -0.19
CA THR A 444 -1.91 -10.79 0.33
C THR A 444 -0.80 -11.68 0.83
N VAL A 445 0.44 -11.40 0.42
CA VAL A 445 1.63 -12.17 0.76
C VAL A 445 2.78 -11.21 1.05
N ILE A 446 3.61 -11.54 2.03
CA ILE A 446 4.88 -10.85 2.30
C ILE A 446 6.02 -11.85 2.11
N GLN A 447 7.00 -11.53 1.27
CA GLN A 447 8.21 -12.35 1.14
C GLN A 447 9.27 -11.88 2.13
N ALA A 448 9.75 -12.77 2.99
CA ALA A 448 10.76 -12.46 4.00
C ALA A 448 11.68 -13.67 4.27
N VAL A 449 12.94 -13.41 4.61
CA VAL A 449 13.99 -14.44 4.69
C VAL A 449 14.39 -14.73 6.14
N ALA A 450 14.24 -15.99 6.57
CA ALA A 450 14.57 -16.40 7.93
C ALA A 450 16.09 -16.40 8.22
N LEU A 451 16.91 -16.76 7.24
CA LEU A 451 18.37 -16.61 7.29
C LEU A 451 18.82 -15.70 6.14
N ALA A 452 18.79 -14.39 6.39
CA ALA A 452 18.99 -13.34 5.39
C ALA A 452 20.46 -13.17 4.96
N GLU A 453 20.69 -12.65 3.76
CA GLU A 453 22.02 -12.53 3.16
C GLU A 453 22.87 -11.42 3.78
N LYS A 454 22.28 -10.25 4.05
CA LYS A 454 23.05 -9.03 4.33
C LYS A 454 23.35 -8.87 5.83
N GLY A 455 24.20 -9.76 6.33
CA GLY A 455 24.59 -9.80 7.75
C GLY A 455 23.60 -10.56 8.63
N GLY A 456 22.66 -11.29 8.03
CA GLY A 456 21.55 -11.93 8.74
C GLY A 456 21.94 -13.04 9.73
N LEU A 457 23.21 -13.45 9.80
CA LEU A 457 23.70 -14.39 10.81
C LEU A 457 24.50 -13.71 11.94
N ASP A 458 25.26 -12.67 11.62
CA ASP A 458 26.31 -12.13 12.48
C ASP A 458 26.06 -10.68 12.94
N VAL A 459 25.16 -9.95 12.27
CA VAL A 459 24.62 -8.68 12.76
C VAL A 459 23.40 -8.99 13.61
N PRO A 460 23.32 -8.53 14.86
CA PRO A 460 22.12 -8.69 15.66
C PRO A 460 20.96 -7.85 15.12
N THR A 461 19.72 -8.32 15.31
CA THR A 461 18.51 -7.50 15.14
C THR A 461 18.57 -6.25 16.04
N PRO A 462 17.69 -5.25 15.86
CA PRO A 462 17.60 -4.12 16.79
C PRO A 462 17.41 -4.54 18.27
N ALA A 463 16.73 -5.67 18.52
CA ALA A 463 16.58 -6.28 19.83
C ALA A 463 17.85 -7.00 20.36
N GLY A 464 18.89 -7.11 19.54
CA GLY A 464 20.16 -7.77 19.89
C GLY A 464 20.14 -9.29 19.70
N HIS A 465 19.20 -9.83 18.92
CA HIS A 465 19.06 -11.26 18.68
C HIS A 465 19.76 -11.71 17.40
N ILE A 466 20.18 -12.98 17.36
CA ILE A 466 20.78 -13.65 16.19
C ILE A 466 20.05 -14.98 15.96
N PRO A 467 19.97 -15.50 14.72
CA PRO A 467 19.12 -16.66 14.42
C PRO A 467 19.70 -18.00 14.89
N LEU A 468 21.04 -18.13 14.95
CA LEU A 468 21.73 -19.41 15.12
C LEU A 468 22.76 -19.37 16.23
N VAL A 469 23.00 -20.52 16.87
CA VAL A 469 24.11 -20.71 17.80
C VAL A 469 25.32 -21.29 17.06
N ASP A 470 26.45 -20.60 17.12
CA ASP A 470 27.71 -20.98 16.45
C ASP A 470 27.55 -21.15 14.92
N ASP A 471 26.68 -20.35 14.30
CA ASP A 471 26.36 -20.38 12.86
C ASP A 471 25.91 -21.76 12.34
N ASP A 472 25.30 -22.60 13.21
CA ASP A 472 24.85 -23.94 12.86
C ASP A 472 23.31 -23.97 12.67
N PRO A 473 22.79 -24.16 11.44
CA PRO A 473 21.36 -24.31 11.17
C PRO A 473 20.67 -25.47 11.92
N ALA A 474 21.42 -26.47 12.39
CA ALA A 474 20.87 -27.51 13.27
C ALA A 474 20.67 -27.05 14.72
N ARG A 475 21.08 -25.81 15.03
CA ARG A 475 21.00 -25.18 16.36
C ARG A 475 20.45 -23.74 16.26
N PRO A 476 19.16 -23.57 15.89
CA PRO A 476 18.48 -22.28 16.06
C PRO A 476 18.65 -21.75 17.49
N ASP A 477 18.95 -20.46 17.66
CA ASP A 477 19.05 -19.82 18.99
C ASP A 477 17.65 -19.60 19.55
N VAL A 478 17.08 -20.65 20.15
CA VAL A 478 15.78 -20.61 20.85
C VAL A 478 16.02 -20.64 22.36
N ARG A 479 15.41 -19.70 23.07
CA ARG A 479 15.54 -19.52 24.51
C ARG A 479 14.18 -19.77 25.18
N GLU A 480 14.19 -20.04 26.49
CA GLU A 480 12.95 -20.26 27.23
C GLU A 480 12.26 -18.94 27.56
N GLY A 481 10.98 -18.81 27.23
CA GLY A 481 10.15 -17.63 27.46
C GLY A 481 9.88 -16.86 26.17
N PRO A 482 8.86 -15.99 26.12
CA PRO A 482 8.58 -15.18 24.95
C PRO A 482 9.53 -13.98 24.85
N ASP A 483 9.65 -13.44 23.64
CA ASP A 483 10.26 -12.14 23.33
C ASP A 483 11.75 -12.03 23.66
N ASN A 484 12.48 -13.14 23.68
CA ASN A 484 13.87 -13.12 24.15
C ASN A 484 14.86 -13.77 23.19
N ASP A 485 14.41 -14.15 22.00
CA ASP A 485 15.23 -14.63 20.91
C ASP A 485 14.72 -14.18 19.52
N TYR A 486 15.51 -14.49 18.50
CA TYR A 486 15.24 -14.11 17.12
C TYR A 486 13.96 -14.74 16.58
N TRP A 487 13.69 -16.00 16.94
CA TRP A 487 12.56 -16.75 16.40
C TRP A 487 11.24 -16.31 17.02
N ASP A 488 11.26 -15.78 18.24
CA ASP A 488 10.11 -15.09 18.81
C ASP A 488 9.79 -13.80 18.05
N ASP A 489 10.79 -13.02 17.63
CA ASP A 489 10.56 -11.82 16.81
C ASP A 489 9.98 -12.19 15.43
N VAL A 490 10.49 -13.26 14.80
CA VAL A 490 9.91 -13.82 13.57
C VAL A 490 8.46 -14.27 13.81
N ASP A 491 8.17 -14.91 14.95
CA ASP A 491 6.81 -15.33 15.28
C ASP A 491 5.84 -14.15 15.33
N HIS A 492 6.23 -13.06 16.00
CA HIS A 492 5.42 -11.84 16.10
C HIS A 492 5.15 -11.22 14.74
N MET A 493 6.18 -11.12 13.90
CA MET A 493 6.02 -10.53 12.57
C MET A 493 5.12 -11.40 11.67
N ILE A 494 5.22 -12.72 11.75
CA ILE A 494 4.32 -13.63 11.00
C ILE A 494 2.90 -13.59 11.56
N ASP A 495 2.73 -13.60 12.88
CA ASP A 495 1.40 -13.51 13.51
C ASP A 495 0.72 -12.19 13.16
N HIS A 496 1.45 -11.07 13.23
CA HIS A 496 0.93 -9.76 12.86
C HIS A 496 0.49 -9.73 11.39
N ALA A 497 1.32 -10.22 10.47
CA ALA A 497 0.94 -10.33 9.06
C ALA A 497 -0.34 -11.19 8.88
N ASN A 498 -0.43 -12.32 9.60
CA ASN A 498 -1.58 -13.22 9.54
C ASN A 498 -2.86 -12.59 10.11
N ASP A 499 -2.75 -11.83 11.19
CA ASP A 499 -3.86 -11.10 11.80
C ASP A 499 -4.40 -10.01 10.86
N GLN A 500 -3.54 -9.41 10.04
CA GLN A 500 -3.91 -8.46 8.98
C GLN A 500 -4.44 -9.13 7.69
N GLY A 501 -4.63 -10.44 7.66
CA GLY A 501 -5.16 -11.13 6.47
C GLY A 501 -4.09 -11.55 5.45
N MET A 502 -2.81 -11.33 5.73
CA MET A 502 -1.70 -11.62 4.82
C MET A 502 -0.94 -12.89 5.20
N TYR A 503 -0.53 -13.66 4.20
CA TYR A 503 0.34 -14.81 4.38
C TYR A 503 1.80 -14.36 4.34
N VAL A 504 2.70 -15.15 4.93
CA VAL A 504 4.14 -14.94 4.75
C VAL A 504 4.72 -16.03 3.87
N ALA A 505 5.35 -15.65 2.76
CA ALA A 505 6.23 -16.53 2.02
C ALA A 505 7.58 -16.55 2.75
N LEU A 506 7.73 -17.51 3.65
CA LEU A 506 8.89 -17.69 4.50
C LEU A 506 10.00 -18.36 3.68
N TRP A 507 10.98 -17.56 3.25
CA TRP A 507 12.22 -18.10 2.72
C TRP A 507 12.99 -18.77 3.84
N ALA A 508 13.20 -20.08 3.73
CA ALA A 508 13.87 -20.86 4.76
C ALA A 508 15.30 -20.34 5.01
N ALA A 509 16.03 -20.04 3.93
CA ALA A 509 17.35 -19.42 3.99
C ALA A 509 17.63 -18.78 2.64
N TRP A 510 18.46 -17.75 2.59
CA TRP A 510 18.99 -17.29 1.30
C TRP A 510 19.96 -18.32 0.71
N GLY A 511 20.13 -18.35 -0.62
CA GLY A 511 21.02 -19.31 -1.27
C GLY A 511 22.49 -19.10 -0.91
N SER A 512 22.88 -17.91 -0.42
CA SER A 512 24.20 -17.62 0.15
C SER A 512 24.58 -18.55 1.31
N MET A 513 23.57 -19.10 2.00
CA MET A 513 23.78 -20.09 3.07
C MET A 513 24.22 -21.45 2.52
N VAL A 514 24.10 -21.70 1.21
CA VAL A 514 24.53 -22.94 0.54
C VAL A 514 25.70 -22.71 -0.42
N GLN A 515 25.77 -21.55 -1.07
CA GLN A 515 26.81 -21.23 -2.06
C GLN A 515 27.10 -19.72 -2.11
N ASP A 516 28.38 -19.35 -2.26
CA ASP A 516 28.82 -17.97 -2.49
C ASP A 516 28.39 -17.04 -1.33
N GLY A 517 28.64 -17.50 -0.09
CA GLY A 517 28.28 -16.82 1.15
C GLY A 517 28.85 -17.53 2.39
N PRO A 518 28.15 -17.50 3.54
CA PRO A 518 28.57 -18.22 4.75
C PRO A 518 28.63 -19.74 4.58
N GLU A 519 27.87 -20.31 3.64
CA GLU A 519 27.86 -21.75 3.32
C GLU A 519 27.61 -22.65 4.54
N VAL A 520 26.76 -22.19 5.47
CA VAL A 520 26.44 -22.87 6.73
C VAL A 520 25.40 -23.99 6.59
N LEU A 521 24.64 -24.00 5.50
CA LEU A 521 23.56 -24.96 5.22
C LEU A 521 24.04 -26.01 4.21
N ASP A 522 24.02 -27.28 4.63
CA ASP A 522 24.45 -28.41 3.82
C ASP A 522 23.58 -29.65 4.04
N ALA A 523 23.90 -30.75 3.35
CA ALA A 523 23.11 -31.98 3.45
C ALA A 523 23.10 -32.63 4.85
N SER A 524 23.99 -32.23 5.76
CA SER A 524 24.10 -32.78 7.11
C SER A 524 23.17 -32.09 8.12
N ASN A 525 22.83 -30.81 7.90
CA ASN A 525 21.98 -30.03 8.80
C ASN A 525 20.64 -29.57 8.19
N ALA A 526 20.53 -29.50 6.86
CA ALA A 526 19.35 -28.97 6.17
C ALA A 526 18.03 -29.62 6.61
N ARG A 527 18.02 -30.95 6.80
CA ARG A 527 16.82 -31.66 7.26
C ARG A 527 16.39 -31.25 8.66
N SER A 528 17.33 -31.18 9.61
CA SER A 528 17.03 -30.77 10.99
C SER A 528 16.53 -29.33 11.05
N TYR A 529 17.12 -28.45 10.25
CA TYR A 529 16.66 -27.07 10.13
C TYR A 529 15.25 -26.99 9.52
N GLY A 530 14.97 -27.78 8.49
CA GLY A 530 13.62 -27.91 7.95
C GLY A 530 12.59 -28.43 8.97
N GLU A 531 12.96 -29.44 9.78
CA GLU A 531 12.09 -29.96 10.85
C GLU A 531 11.73 -28.86 11.86
N PHE A 532 12.69 -28.02 12.24
CA PHE A 532 12.45 -26.86 13.10
C PHE A 532 11.45 -25.87 12.49
N LEU A 533 11.65 -25.47 11.23
CA LEU A 533 10.75 -24.53 10.54
C LEU A 533 9.34 -25.11 10.38
N GLY A 534 9.22 -26.39 10.01
CA GLY A 534 7.93 -27.06 9.88
C GLY A 534 7.18 -27.18 11.20
N GLU A 535 7.89 -27.47 12.31
CA GLU A 535 7.30 -27.56 13.64
C GLU A 535 6.83 -26.19 14.15
N ARG A 536 7.64 -25.14 13.94
CA ARG A 536 7.33 -23.80 14.43
C ARG A 536 6.28 -23.07 13.59
N TYR A 537 6.36 -23.17 12.27
CA TYR A 537 5.57 -22.32 11.36
C TYR A 537 4.47 -23.05 10.58
N GLY A 538 4.45 -24.40 10.54
CA GLY A 538 3.46 -25.14 9.77
C GLY A 538 1.99 -24.82 10.16
N GLY A 539 1.76 -24.45 11.43
CA GLY A 539 0.45 -24.02 11.92
C GLY A 539 0.01 -22.61 11.50
N LYS A 540 0.92 -21.78 11.01
CA LYS A 540 0.68 -20.37 10.66
C LYS A 540 0.28 -20.21 9.19
N GLY A 541 -0.19 -19.02 8.81
CA GLY A 541 -0.49 -18.64 7.43
C GLY A 541 0.80 -18.39 6.63
N VAL A 542 1.53 -19.46 6.31
CA VAL A 542 2.81 -19.38 5.60
C VAL A 542 2.84 -20.22 4.31
N PHE A 543 3.67 -19.79 3.37
CA PHE A 543 4.23 -20.60 2.31
C PHE A 543 5.71 -20.81 2.62
N PHE A 544 6.27 -21.99 2.36
CA PHE A 544 7.70 -22.19 2.50
C PHE A 544 8.38 -22.02 1.15
N VAL A 545 9.49 -21.28 1.13
CA VAL A 545 10.27 -21.09 -0.09
C VAL A 545 11.72 -21.46 0.16
N LEU A 546 12.24 -22.30 -0.72
CA LEU A 546 13.62 -22.78 -0.76
C LEU A 546 14.45 -21.89 -1.72
N GLY A 547 15.76 -22.11 -1.81
CA GLY A 547 16.60 -21.42 -2.79
C GLY A 547 16.98 -20.00 -2.35
N GLY A 548 17.14 -19.09 -3.32
CA GLY A 548 17.51 -17.69 -3.05
C GLY A 548 18.70 -17.23 -3.88
N ASP A 549 18.44 -16.69 -5.07
CA ASP A 549 19.38 -15.94 -5.91
C ASP A 549 20.81 -16.52 -6.02
N ARG A 550 20.91 -17.83 -6.31
CA ARG A 550 22.18 -18.52 -6.61
C ARG A 550 22.01 -19.47 -7.78
N GLU A 551 23.04 -19.55 -8.62
CA GLU A 551 23.06 -20.41 -9.82
C GLU A 551 22.64 -21.85 -9.48
N SER A 552 21.64 -22.35 -10.21
CA SER A 552 21.09 -23.67 -9.98
C SER A 552 22.12 -24.77 -10.28
N ASN A 553 22.31 -25.72 -9.36
CA ASN A 553 23.24 -26.86 -9.50
C ASN A 553 24.75 -26.50 -9.54
N ALA A 554 25.14 -25.28 -9.17
CA ALA A 554 26.54 -24.84 -9.10
C ALA A 554 27.10 -24.95 -7.68
N GLY A 555 28.44 -24.98 -7.54
CA GLY A 555 29.14 -24.64 -6.29
C GLY A 555 28.82 -25.41 -4.99
N GLY A 556 27.93 -26.41 -4.98
CA GLY A 556 27.38 -27.01 -3.75
C GLY A 556 25.88 -26.76 -3.55
N ASN A 557 25.33 -25.76 -4.24
CA ASN A 557 23.91 -25.46 -4.39
C ASN A 557 23.20 -26.55 -5.21
N THR A 558 22.90 -27.66 -4.56
CA THR A 558 22.43 -28.87 -5.22
C THR A 558 21.01 -29.25 -4.78
N PRO A 559 20.26 -29.98 -5.63
CA PRO A 559 18.90 -30.42 -5.28
C PRO A 559 18.86 -31.23 -3.99
N GLN A 560 19.95 -31.90 -3.60
CA GLN A 560 20.03 -32.72 -2.40
C GLN A 560 19.92 -31.90 -1.10
N VAL A 561 20.54 -30.71 -1.03
CA VAL A 561 20.48 -29.85 0.16
C VAL A 561 19.05 -29.33 0.35
N TRP A 562 18.47 -28.78 -0.72
CA TRP A 562 17.11 -28.25 -0.71
C TRP A 562 16.04 -29.33 -0.53
N SER A 563 16.22 -30.53 -1.11
CA SER A 563 15.33 -31.66 -0.88
C SER A 563 15.36 -32.09 0.59
N ALA A 564 16.55 -32.15 1.21
CA ALA A 564 16.66 -32.49 2.62
C ALA A 564 15.94 -31.47 3.52
N LEU A 565 16.04 -30.17 3.20
CA LEU A 565 15.31 -29.11 3.90
C LEU A 565 13.80 -29.28 3.75
N ALA A 566 13.31 -29.46 2.52
CA ALA A 566 11.89 -29.68 2.23
C ALA A 566 11.35 -30.94 2.92
N GLU A 567 12.10 -32.04 2.91
CA GLU A 567 11.76 -33.26 3.63
C GLU A 567 11.67 -33.04 5.14
N GLY A 568 12.51 -32.16 5.70
CA GLY A 568 12.45 -31.74 7.10
C GLY A 568 11.16 -30.99 7.39
N ILE A 569 10.84 -29.96 6.61
CA ILE A 569 9.59 -29.18 6.75
C ILE A 569 8.39 -30.12 6.69
N ARG A 570 8.30 -30.97 5.66
CA ARG A 570 7.20 -31.93 5.48
C ARG A 570 7.09 -32.97 6.59
N ALA A 571 8.17 -33.25 7.33
CA ALA A 571 8.15 -34.23 8.41
C ALA A 571 7.45 -33.69 9.67
N THR A 572 7.40 -32.37 9.85
CA THR A 572 6.87 -31.72 11.07
C THR A 572 5.74 -30.74 10.82
N ASP A 573 5.59 -30.22 9.60
CA ASP A 573 4.42 -29.45 9.19
C ASP A 573 3.18 -30.36 9.14
N THR A 574 2.21 -30.07 10.00
CA THR A 574 0.96 -30.85 10.12
C THR A 574 -0.19 -30.29 9.28
N HIS A 575 0.04 -29.23 8.51
CA HIS A 575 -0.99 -28.51 7.74
C HIS A 575 -0.73 -28.52 6.22
N ASP A 576 0.28 -29.27 5.77
CA ASP A 576 0.63 -29.46 4.35
C ASP A 576 0.81 -28.13 3.58
N ARG A 577 1.51 -27.15 4.18
CA ARG A 577 1.77 -25.84 3.56
C ARG A 577 2.51 -26.00 2.23
N LEU A 578 2.22 -25.13 1.27
CA LEU A 578 2.83 -25.22 -0.05
C LEU A 578 4.32 -24.84 0.01
N ILE A 579 5.12 -25.55 -0.78
CA ILE A 579 6.56 -25.33 -0.91
C ILE A 579 6.89 -24.90 -2.35
N SER A 580 7.77 -23.91 -2.50
CA SER A 580 8.35 -23.54 -3.80
C SER A 580 9.89 -23.37 -3.70
N PHE A 581 10.52 -23.00 -4.80
CA PHE A 581 11.96 -22.74 -4.88
C PHE A 581 12.25 -21.45 -5.64
N HIS A 582 13.01 -20.55 -5.04
CA HIS A 582 13.47 -19.32 -5.67
C HIS A 582 14.78 -19.53 -6.44
N PRO A 583 14.79 -19.33 -7.77
CA PRO A 583 15.98 -19.53 -8.58
C PRO A 583 16.90 -18.30 -8.61
N TRP A 584 17.97 -18.39 -9.41
CA TRP A 584 18.82 -17.25 -9.73
C TRP A 584 18.15 -16.28 -10.70
N GLY A 585 18.69 -15.07 -10.83
CA GLY A 585 18.23 -14.08 -11.80
C GLY A 585 18.15 -14.63 -13.22
N GLU A 586 16.98 -14.44 -13.85
CA GLU A 586 16.68 -14.96 -15.20
C GLU A 586 16.67 -16.49 -15.31
N GLU A 587 16.41 -17.19 -14.20
CA GLU A 587 16.20 -18.64 -14.16
C GLU A 587 14.78 -19.01 -13.67
N SER A 588 14.43 -20.28 -13.86
CA SER A 588 13.22 -20.91 -13.34
C SER A 588 13.58 -21.91 -12.24
N SER A 589 12.71 -22.06 -11.25
CA SER A 589 12.76 -23.16 -10.28
C SER A 589 12.88 -24.54 -10.92
N THR A 590 12.47 -24.68 -12.19
CA THR A 590 12.58 -25.91 -12.95
C THR A 590 14.01 -26.30 -13.34
N GLU A 591 14.97 -25.37 -13.26
CA GLU A 591 16.42 -25.60 -13.38
C GLU A 591 16.95 -26.40 -12.17
N MET A 592 16.43 -26.13 -10.96
CA MET A 592 16.77 -26.86 -9.74
C MET A 592 15.98 -28.16 -9.62
N PHE A 593 14.66 -28.08 -9.82
CA PHE A 593 13.75 -29.20 -9.66
C PHE A 593 12.95 -29.44 -10.93
N PRO A 594 13.08 -30.62 -11.59
CA PRO A 594 12.23 -30.96 -12.70
C PRO A 594 10.75 -30.73 -12.36
N ASN A 595 9.95 -30.32 -13.34
CA ASN A 595 8.60 -29.84 -13.08
C ASN A 595 7.64 -30.93 -12.51
N ASP A 596 7.98 -32.22 -12.63
CA ASP A 596 7.29 -33.35 -11.98
C ASP A 596 7.85 -33.70 -10.59
N SER A 597 8.82 -32.94 -10.09
CA SER A 597 9.39 -33.09 -8.75
C SER A 597 8.30 -32.91 -7.70
N PRO A 598 8.24 -33.80 -6.69
CA PRO A 598 7.33 -33.67 -5.57
C PRO A 598 7.82 -32.68 -4.50
N VAL A 599 9.00 -32.07 -4.68
CA VAL A 599 9.58 -31.14 -3.70
C VAL A 599 8.86 -29.79 -3.69
N ILE A 600 8.46 -29.31 -4.86
CA ILE A 600 7.80 -28.02 -5.04
C ILE A 600 6.37 -28.22 -5.54
N ASP A 601 5.42 -27.44 -5.03
CA ASP A 601 3.99 -27.51 -5.39
C ASP A 601 3.64 -26.56 -6.54
N PHE A 602 4.35 -25.44 -6.62
CA PHE A 602 4.25 -24.44 -7.69
C PHE A 602 5.65 -23.98 -8.10
N ASN A 603 5.74 -23.37 -9.28
CA ASN A 603 6.99 -22.85 -9.80
C ASN A 603 7.12 -21.36 -9.44
N MET A 604 8.32 -20.98 -9.06
CA MET A 604 8.76 -19.59 -9.07
C MET A 604 9.81 -19.38 -10.17
N ILE A 605 9.82 -18.18 -10.73
CA ILE A 605 10.90 -17.67 -11.58
C ILE A 605 11.44 -16.39 -10.94
N GLN A 606 12.68 -16.05 -11.28
CA GLN A 606 13.19 -14.70 -11.07
C GLN A 606 13.23 -14.01 -12.42
N GLY A 607 12.42 -12.97 -12.58
CA GLY A 607 12.51 -12.07 -13.72
C GLY A 607 13.85 -11.34 -13.78
N SER A 608 13.99 -10.41 -14.71
CA SER A 608 15.22 -9.63 -14.86
C SER A 608 15.08 -8.27 -14.20
N HIS A 609 16.13 -7.73 -13.58
CA HIS A 609 16.23 -6.29 -13.26
C HIS A 609 16.95 -5.50 -14.36
N LYS A 610 17.33 -6.15 -15.47
CA LYS A 610 18.01 -5.50 -16.59
C LYS A 610 17.10 -4.55 -17.35
N ASN A 611 17.69 -3.77 -18.24
CA ASN A 611 16.94 -2.97 -19.21
C ASN A 611 16.50 -3.83 -20.39
N VAL A 612 15.36 -4.50 -20.23
CA VAL A 612 14.76 -5.42 -21.20
C VAL A 612 13.28 -5.13 -21.39
N SER A 613 12.71 -5.57 -22.51
CA SER A 613 11.29 -5.37 -22.79
C SER A 613 10.39 -6.26 -21.92
N PHE A 614 9.13 -5.88 -21.70
CA PHE A 614 8.15 -6.72 -20.98
C PHE A 614 7.89 -8.08 -21.66
N ALA A 615 8.04 -8.14 -22.99
CA ALA A 615 7.94 -9.39 -23.73
C ALA A 615 9.10 -10.35 -23.40
N GLU A 616 10.32 -9.82 -23.29
CA GLU A 616 11.49 -10.61 -22.88
C GLU A 616 11.35 -11.06 -21.42
N LEU A 617 10.92 -10.17 -20.51
CA LEU A 617 10.67 -10.48 -19.09
C LEU A 617 9.75 -11.68 -18.87
N THR A 618 8.74 -11.86 -19.73
CA THR A 618 7.74 -12.92 -19.56
C THR A 618 8.08 -14.24 -20.23
N THR A 619 9.27 -14.36 -20.84
CA THR A 619 9.66 -15.58 -21.59
C THR A 619 9.68 -16.82 -20.70
N LEU A 620 10.35 -16.74 -19.54
CA LEU A 620 10.44 -17.85 -18.59
C LEU A 620 9.06 -18.26 -18.08
N LEU A 621 8.19 -17.29 -17.82
CA LEU A 621 6.84 -17.54 -17.34
C LEU A 621 6.01 -18.29 -18.37
N VAL A 622 6.07 -17.90 -19.65
CA VAL A 622 5.39 -18.60 -20.74
C VAL A 622 5.90 -20.03 -20.89
N ASP A 623 7.22 -20.21 -20.80
CA ASP A 623 7.84 -21.53 -20.91
C ASP A 623 7.35 -22.44 -19.77
N ASP A 624 7.37 -21.97 -18.52
CA ASP A 624 6.90 -22.70 -17.35
C ASP A 624 5.39 -22.96 -17.38
N TYR A 625 4.59 -21.98 -17.82
CA TYR A 625 3.16 -22.17 -18.05
C TYR A 625 2.90 -23.28 -19.07
N GLY A 626 3.77 -23.44 -20.08
CA GLY A 626 3.69 -24.50 -21.09
C GLY A 626 4.09 -25.90 -20.60
N ARG A 627 4.66 -26.05 -19.40
CA ARG A 627 5.21 -27.34 -18.93
C ARG A 627 4.14 -28.34 -18.51
N SER A 628 4.57 -29.60 -18.44
CA SER A 628 3.80 -30.74 -17.92
C SER A 628 4.64 -31.47 -16.86
N PRO A 629 4.06 -31.91 -15.73
CA PRO A 629 2.68 -31.68 -15.29
C PRO A 629 2.38 -30.19 -15.07
N VAL A 630 1.11 -29.81 -15.17
CA VAL A 630 0.72 -28.40 -15.01
C VAL A 630 0.92 -27.97 -13.55
N LYS A 631 1.60 -26.85 -13.33
CA LYS A 631 1.77 -26.18 -12.03
C LYS A 631 1.50 -24.68 -12.14
N PRO A 632 1.09 -24.01 -11.04
CA PRO A 632 1.05 -22.56 -10.99
C PRO A 632 2.46 -21.99 -11.17
N VAL A 633 2.54 -20.79 -11.75
CA VAL A 633 3.81 -20.08 -11.94
C VAL A 633 3.66 -18.67 -11.39
N ILE A 634 4.62 -18.23 -10.59
CA ILE A 634 4.72 -16.88 -10.03
C ILE A 634 6.10 -16.34 -10.37
N ASP A 635 6.18 -15.07 -10.78
CA ASP A 635 7.45 -14.35 -10.77
C ASP A 635 7.60 -13.72 -9.39
N SER A 636 8.61 -14.17 -8.66
CA SER A 636 8.82 -13.80 -7.25
C SER A 636 9.82 -12.66 -7.06
N GLU A 637 10.46 -12.18 -8.12
CA GLU A 637 11.39 -11.06 -8.06
C GLU A 637 11.65 -10.51 -9.47
N VAL A 638 11.11 -9.31 -9.73
CA VAL A 638 11.20 -8.66 -11.03
C VAL A 638 11.00 -7.15 -10.87
N PHE A 639 11.71 -6.37 -11.69
CA PHE A 639 11.46 -4.94 -11.91
C PHE A 639 11.07 -4.13 -10.65
N TYR A 640 11.88 -4.26 -9.59
CA TYR A 640 11.65 -3.44 -8.39
C TYR A 640 11.56 -1.96 -8.75
N GLU A 641 10.52 -1.30 -8.26
CA GLU A 641 10.37 0.14 -8.38
C GLU A 641 11.59 0.81 -7.74
N GLU A 642 12.05 1.90 -8.34
CA GLU A 642 13.21 2.64 -7.84
C GLU A 642 14.54 1.87 -7.79
N HIS A 643 14.59 0.67 -8.37
CA HIS A 643 15.84 -0.03 -8.63
C HIS A 643 16.44 0.46 -9.96
N PRO A 644 17.75 0.80 -10.01
CA PRO A 644 18.40 1.24 -11.24
C PRO A 644 18.44 0.13 -12.28
N PHE A 645 18.29 0.48 -13.56
CA PHE A 645 18.46 -0.49 -14.64
C PHE A 645 19.86 -1.06 -14.63
N ASN A 646 20.00 -2.38 -14.81
CA ASN A 646 21.30 -3.04 -14.85
C ASN A 646 22.18 -2.75 -13.62
N TRP A 647 21.58 -2.44 -12.47
CA TRP A 647 22.28 -2.01 -11.25
C TRP A 647 23.15 -0.75 -11.44
N ASN A 648 22.82 0.07 -12.44
CA ASN A 648 23.60 1.23 -12.85
C ASN A 648 22.73 2.49 -12.95
N SER A 649 22.89 3.43 -12.01
CA SER A 649 22.10 4.66 -11.97
C SER A 649 22.32 5.58 -13.18
N ASP A 650 23.45 5.45 -13.89
CA ASP A 650 23.68 6.18 -15.14
C ASP A 650 22.70 5.76 -16.27
N GLU A 651 22.07 4.58 -16.15
CA GLU A 651 21.08 4.06 -17.10
C GLU A 651 19.63 4.38 -16.69
N GLY A 652 19.44 5.09 -15.57
CA GLY A 652 18.13 5.47 -15.04
C GLY A 652 17.53 4.45 -14.07
N TRP A 653 16.33 4.77 -13.59
CA TRP A 653 15.60 4.00 -12.59
C TRP A 653 14.29 3.46 -13.15
N LYS A 654 13.88 2.32 -12.60
CA LYS A 654 12.53 1.79 -12.79
C LYS A 654 11.56 2.65 -12.00
N THR A 655 10.35 2.78 -12.52
CA THR A 655 9.27 3.65 -12.01
C THR A 655 8.00 2.82 -11.82
N ALA A 656 6.96 3.39 -11.22
CA ALA A 656 5.64 2.78 -11.12
C ALA A 656 5.13 2.16 -12.44
N SER A 657 5.30 2.85 -13.57
CA SER A 657 4.91 2.31 -14.89
C SER A 657 5.69 1.06 -15.30
N HIS A 658 6.95 0.92 -14.89
CA HIS A 658 7.74 -0.30 -15.11
C HIS A 658 7.25 -1.43 -14.21
N ALA A 659 6.93 -1.14 -12.94
CA ALA A 659 6.39 -2.10 -11.99
C ALA A 659 5.01 -2.62 -12.46
N ARG A 660 4.06 -1.72 -12.78
CA ARG A 660 2.76 -2.06 -13.37
C ARG A 660 2.93 -2.86 -14.66
N GLY A 661 3.78 -2.39 -15.56
CA GLY A 661 4.07 -3.09 -16.82
C GLY A 661 4.50 -4.53 -16.63
N ALA A 662 5.41 -4.80 -15.68
CA ALA A 662 5.82 -6.16 -15.34
C ALA A 662 4.67 -6.99 -14.76
N ALA A 663 3.92 -6.42 -13.80
CA ALA A 663 2.79 -7.07 -13.15
C ALA A 663 1.71 -7.53 -14.13
N TYR A 664 1.22 -6.62 -14.97
CA TYR A 664 0.17 -6.92 -15.95
C TYR A 664 0.66 -7.89 -17.03
N PHE A 665 1.91 -7.74 -17.52
CA PHE A 665 2.45 -8.67 -18.51
C PHE A 665 2.57 -10.09 -17.95
N GLN A 666 3.04 -10.28 -16.73
CA GLN A 666 3.18 -11.60 -16.12
C GLN A 666 1.81 -12.26 -15.90
N VAL A 667 0.87 -11.55 -15.27
CA VAL A 667 -0.48 -12.07 -15.02
C VAL A 667 -1.20 -12.37 -16.33
N PHE A 668 -1.05 -11.50 -17.35
CA PHE A 668 -1.62 -11.75 -18.68
C PHE A 668 -0.86 -12.80 -19.50
N SER A 669 0.27 -13.27 -19.00
CA SER A 669 0.99 -14.44 -19.53
C SER A 669 0.60 -15.75 -18.85
N GLY A 670 -0.28 -15.69 -17.85
CA GLY A 670 -0.80 -16.87 -17.15
C GLY A 670 -0.28 -17.06 -15.73
N ALA A 671 0.39 -16.06 -15.14
CA ALA A 671 0.84 -16.15 -13.76
C ALA A 671 -0.33 -16.35 -12.78
N ALA A 672 -0.08 -17.04 -11.67
CA ALA A 672 -1.05 -17.18 -10.59
C ALA A 672 -1.24 -15.88 -9.78
N GLY A 673 -0.27 -14.96 -9.90
CA GLY A 673 -0.27 -13.64 -9.30
C GLY A 673 1.01 -12.89 -9.67
N HIS A 674 1.40 -11.92 -8.86
CA HIS A 674 2.58 -11.08 -9.06
C HIS A 674 3.24 -10.74 -7.72
N THR A 675 4.56 -10.54 -7.77
CA THR A 675 5.34 -10.05 -6.65
C THR A 675 5.96 -8.72 -6.99
N TYR A 676 5.54 -7.68 -6.27
CA TYR A 676 6.13 -6.36 -6.31
C TYR A 676 7.36 -6.30 -5.39
N GLY A 677 8.24 -5.35 -5.67
CA GLY A 677 9.28 -4.95 -4.74
C GLY A 677 9.77 -3.56 -5.09
N ASP A 678 10.55 -2.99 -4.17
CA ASP A 678 11.07 -1.64 -4.27
C ASP A 678 12.55 -1.62 -3.88
N GLY A 679 13.33 -0.75 -4.51
CA GLY A 679 14.78 -0.65 -4.39
C GLY A 679 15.28 -0.34 -2.97
N ALA A 680 14.49 0.34 -2.15
CA ALA A 680 14.78 0.63 -0.74
C ALA A 680 14.10 -0.38 0.19
N VAL A 681 12.82 -0.69 -0.04
CA VAL A 681 11.99 -1.50 0.88
C VAL A 681 12.52 -2.92 1.06
N HIS A 682 12.91 -3.61 -0.02
CA HIS A 682 13.32 -5.02 0.05
C HIS A 682 14.47 -5.28 1.04
N GLN A 683 15.28 -4.25 1.29
CA GLN A 683 16.46 -4.33 2.15
C GLN A 683 16.35 -3.45 3.41
N PHE A 684 15.17 -2.87 3.67
CA PHE A 684 14.92 -1.93 4.78
C PHE A 684 16.02 -0.85 4.84
N TRP A 685 16.28 -0.22 3.68
CA TRP A 685 17.40 0.71 3.56
C TRP A 685 17.12 2.04 4.26
N GLU A 686 18.11 2.53 4.99
CA GLU A 686 18.14 3.89 5.54
C GLU A 686 19.42 4.64 5.14
N PRO A 687 19.39 5.99 5.13
CA PRO A 687 20.56 6.80 4.85
C PRO A 687 21.76 6.44 5.75
N GLY A 688 22.84 5.99 5.11
CA GLY A 688 24.07 5.59 5.79
C GLY A 688 24.30 4.08 5.84
N MET A 689 23.32 3.28 5.42
CA MET A 689 23.50 1.84 5.22
C MET A 689 24.19 1.55 3.88
N ASP A 690 25.02 0.51 3.86
CA ASP A 690 25.60 -0.01 2.62
C ASP A 690 24.51 -0.67 1.76
N ALA A 691 24.48 -0.30 0.48
CA ALA A 691 23.59 -0.88 -0.52
C ALA A 691 24.39 -1.32 -1.76
N PRO A 692 23.95 -2.40 -2.45
CA PRO A 692 24.64 -2.90 -3.64
C PRO A 692 24.51 -1.98 -4.87
N TYR A 693 23.62 -1.00 -4.81
CA TYR A 693 23.38 0.00 -5.84
C TYR A 693 22.89 1.30 -5.18
N GLU A 694 22.77 2.37 -5.96
CA GLU A 694 22.28 3.66 -5.47
C GLU A 694 20.79 3.60 -5.12
N VAL A 695 20.47 3.89 -3.86
CA VAL A 695 19.11 3.96 -3.30
C VAL A 695 18.76 5.43 -3.08
N ARG A 696 17.56 5.84 -3.46
CA ARG A 696 17.16 7.26 -3.48
C ARG A 696 16.45 7.71 -2.21
N ASP A 697 15.59 6.85 -1.66
CA ASP A 697 14.68 7.17 -0.56
C ASP A 697 14.85 6.16 0.58
N ALA A 698 14.55 6.58 1.82
CA ALA A 698 14.51 5.68 2.96
C ALA A 698 13.33 4.71 2.80
N TRP A 699 13.42 3.52 3.37
CA TRP A 699 12.36 2.51 3.20
C TRP A 699 11.00 3.01 3.71
N GLN A 700 10.97 3.81 4.79
CA GLN A 700 9.75 4.38 5.35
C GLN A 700 9.02 5.32 4.39
N ASP A 701 9.75 6.02 3.53
CA ASP A 701 9.15 6.84 2.47
C ASP A 701 8.77 5.95 1.28
N ALA A 702 9.63 5.00 0.94
CA ALA A 702 9.49 4.13 -0.23
C ALA A 702 8.33 3.10 -0.13
N ILE A 703 7.84 2.78 1.07
CA ILE A 703 6.62 1.96 1.21
C ILE A 703 5.40 2.64 0.56
N LEU A 704 5.42 3.96 0.37
CA LEU A 704 4.34 4.73 -0.28
C LEU A 704 4.61 5.07 -1.75
N HIS A 705 5.66 4.51 -2.37
CA HIS A 705 5.90 4.69 -3.80
C HIS A 705 4.69 4.28 -4.65
N GLU A 706 4.51 5.00 -5.76
CA GLU A 706 3.29 4.98 -6.57
C GLU A 706 2.93 3.56 -7.05
N GLY A 707 3.90 2.75 -7.48
CA GLY A 707 3.63 1.39 -7.92
C GLY A 707 3.07 0.51 -6.81
N ALA A 708 3.58 0.64 -5.57
CA ALA A 708 3.08 -0.12 -4.42
C ALA A 708 1.59 0.14 -4.14
N THR A 709 1.14 1.40 -4.24
CA THR A 709 -0.26 1.76 -3.99
C THR A 709 -1.21 1.28 -5.10
N GLN A 710 -0.68 1.01 -6.29
CA GLN A 710 -1.47 0.65 -7.47
C GLN A 710 -1.59 -0.85 -7.73
N MET A 711 -0.76 -1.68 -7.10
CA MET A 711 -0.73 -3.13 -7.37
C MET A 711 -2.07 -3.84 -7.14
N HIS A 712 -2.87 -3.36 -6.18
CA HIS A 712 -4.18 -3.95 -5.89
C HIS A 712 -5.16 -3.81 -7.06
N HIS A 713 -5.03 -2.79 -7.91
CA HIS A 713 -5.88 -2.60 -9.09
C HIS A 713 -5.82 -3.79 -10.05
N LEU A 714 -4.64 -4.41 -10.21
CA LEU A 714 -4.49 -5.62 -11.02
C LEU A 714 -5.26 -6.80 -10.40
N LYS A 715 -5.10 -7.00 -9.09
CA LYS A 715 -5.79 -8.06 -8.33
C LYS A 715 -7.31 -7.89 -8.45
N ASP A 716 -7.82 -6.69 -8.21
CA ASP A 716 -9.25 -6.41 -8.24
C ASP A 716 -9.84 -6.58 -9.63
N LEU A 717 -9.14 -6.10 -10.66
CA LEU A 717 -9.56 -6.27 -12.06
C LEU A 717 -9.71 -7.75 -12.41
N VAL A 718 -8.72 -8.58 -12.12
CA VAL A 718 -8.77 -10.00 -12.51
C VAL A 718 -9.73 -10.83 -11.67
N LEU A 719 -9.98 -10.43 -10.41
CA LEU A 719 -10.98 -11.05 -9.54
C LEU A 719 -12.40 -10.58 -9.83
N SER A 720 -12.59 -9.47 -10.56
CA SER A 720 -13.91 -8.96 -10.96
C SER A 720 -14.62 -9.82 -12.01
N ARG A 721 -13.95 -10.86 -12.54
CA ARG A 721 -14.47 -11.79 -13.56
C ARG A 721 -14.22 -13.25 -13.14
N SER A 722 -14.70 -14.19 -13.94
CA SER A 722 -14.43 -15.61 -13.68
C SER A 722 -12.92 -15.89 -13.70
N TYR A 723 -12.38 -16.38 -12.58
CA TYR A 723 -10.93 -16.46 -12.37
C TYR A 723 -10.33 -17.79 -12.86
N ALA A 724 -10.87 -18.93 -12.41
CA ALA A 724 -10.26 -20.23 -12.65
C ALA A 724 -10.28 -20.69 -14.12
N ASP A 725 -11.15 -20.10 -14.96
CA ASP A 725 -11.21 -20.37 -16.39
C ASP A 725 -10.40 -19.36 -17.23
N ARG A 726 -9.64 -18.46 -16.60
CA ARG A 726 -8.72 -17.53 -17.28
C ARG A 726 -7.59 -18.27 -17.99
N VAL A 727 -7.33 -17.89 -19.24
CA VAL A 727 -6.19 -18.37 -20.04
C VAL A 727 -5.51 -17.20 -20.76
N PRO A 728 -4.16 -17.22 -20.89
CA PRO A 728 -3.46 -16.32 -21.81
C PRO A 728 -3.82 -16.68 -23.25
N ASP A 729 -4.10 -15.67 -24.08
CA ASP A 729 -4.46 -15.86 -25.49
C ASP A 729 -3.99 -14.70 -26.37
N GLN A 730 -2.72 -14.75 -26.76
CA GLN A 730 -2.16 -13.76 -27.69
C GLN A 730 -2.76 -13.78 -29.09
N SER A 731 -3.53 -14.81 -29.47
CA SER A 731 -4.19 -14.83 -30.78
C SER A 731 -5.29 -13.77 -30.90
N LEU A 732 -5.74 -13.21 -29.77
CA LEU A 732 -6.63 -12.06 -29.74
C LEU A 732 -5.99 -10.82 -30.37
N ILE A 733 -4.67 -10.62 -30.27
CA ILE A 733 -4.01 -9.41 -30.79
C ILE A 733 -3.62 -9.61 -32.25
N THR A 734 -4.20 -8.80 -33.14
CA THR A 734 -3.94 -8.84 -34.60
C THR A 734 -2.93 -7.77 -35.05
N SER A 735 -2.76 -6.70 -34.28
CA SER A 735 -1.75 -5.66 -34.50
C SER A 735 -1.49 -4.85 -33.23
N GLY A 736 -0.31 -4.24 -33.12
CA GLY A 736 0.12 -3.44 -31.95
C GLY A 736 0.81 -4.29 -30.89
N THR A 737 1.19 -3.65 -29.77
CA THR A 737 1.96 -4.26 -28.68
C THR A 737 1.07 -4.38 -27.45
N GLY A 738 0.95 -5.59 -26.90
CA GLY A 738 0.18 -5.82 -25.69
C GLY A 738 0.18 -7.29 -25.27
N ARG A 739 -0.48 -7.57 -24.15
CA ARG A 739 -0.68 -8.92 -23.63
C ARG A 739 -2.15 -9.19 -23.38
N ALA A 740 -2.64 -10.38 -23.73
CA ALA A 740 -4.06 -10.68 -23.71
C ALA A 740 -4.38 -11.96 -22.94
N ILE A 741 -5.48 -11.89 -22.20
CA ILE A 741 -6.14 -13.02 -21.52
C ILE A 741 -7.62 -13.05 -21.87
N ARG A 742 -8.24 -14.21 -21.67
CA ARG A 742 -9.70 -14.35 -21.72
C ARG A 742 -10.16 -15.49 -20.83
N SER A 743 -11.46 -15.56 -20.59
CA SER A 743 -12.08 -16.79 -20.12
C SER A 743 -12.08 -17.86 -21.21
N GLN A 744 -11.92 -19.12 -20.82
CA GLN A 744 -12.09 -20.27 -21.70
C GLN A 744 -13.50 -20.31 -22.31
N SER A 745 -14.49 -19.87 -21.55
CA SER A 745 -15.89 -19.76 -21.98
C SER A 745 -16.14 -18.65 -23.01
N GLY A 746 -15.19 -17.72 -23.19
CA GLY A 746 -15.37 -16.54 -24.05
C GLY A 746 -16.33 -15.51 -23.47
N SER A 747 -16.61 -15.56 -22.16
CA SER A 747 -17.51 -14.60 -21.48
C SER A 747 -16.88 -13.22 -21.31
N TRP A 748 -15.55 -13.13 -21.36
CA TRP A 748 -14.81 -11.89 -21.29
C TRP A 748 -13.39 -12.07 -21.87
N ALA A 749 -12.76 -10.97 -22.29
CA ALA A 749 -11.35 -10.87 -22.63
C ALA A 749 -10.75 -9.55 -22.10
N MET A 750 -9.46 -9.53 -21.84
CA MET A 750 -8.71 -8.34 -21.46
C MET A 750 -7.41 -8.24 -22.25
N VAL A 751 -7.02 -7.02 -22.64
CA VAL A 751 -5.75 -6.74 -23.33
C VAL A 751 -5.06 -5.57 -22.64
N TYR A 752 -3.85 -5.78 -22.12
CA TYR A 752 -3.02 -4.72 -21.53
C TYR A 752 -2.12 -4.10 -22.59
N LEU A 753 -2.12 -2.76 -22.62
CA LEU A 753 -1.31 -1.93 -23.50
C LEU A 753 -0.39 -1.10 -22.58
N PRO A 754 0.93 -1.38 -22.53
CA PRO A 754 1.83 -0.71 -21.58
C PRO A 754 2.13 0.75 -21.94
N GLU A 755 1.87 1.16 -23.17
CA GLU A 755 2.17 2.50 -23.70
C GLU A 755 0.92 3.15 -24.33
N GLY A 756 -0.26 2.52 -24.17
CA GLY A 756 -1.50 3.01 -24.78
C GLY A 756 -1.53 2.85 -26.29
N GLY A 757 -2.05 3.86 -26.99
CA GLY A 757 -2.18 3.88 -28.45
C GLY A 757 -3.25 2.92 -28.99
N SER A 758 -3.10 2.49 -30.25
CA SER A 758 -4.07 1.61 -30.94
C SER A 758 -3.66 0.14 -30.96
N ILE A 759 -4.59 -0.75 -30.62
CA ILE A 759 -4.44 -2.21 -30.66
C ILE A 759 -5.48 -2.84 -31.60
N GLY A 760 -5.05 -3.78 -32.42
CA GLY A 760 -5.95 -4.60 -33.23
C GLY A 760 -6.35 -5.85 -32.44
N VAL A 761 -7.65 -6.13 -32.28
CA VAL A 761 -8.15 -7.26 -31.50
C VAL A 761 -9.19 -8.07 -32.29
N ASP A 762 -9.01 -9.39 -32.37
CA ASP A 762 -9.99 -10.35 -32.91
C ASP A 762 -10.91 -10.87 -31.81
N THR A 763 -12.18 -10.46 -31.85
CA THR A 763 -13.19 -10.84 -30.87
C THR A 763 -13.91 -12.16 -31.19
N SER A 764 -13.47 -12.91 -32.21
CA SER A 764 -14.10 -14.17 -32.62
C SER A 764 -14.07 -15.27 -31.55
N ALA A 765 -13.17 -15.15 -30.56
CA ALA A 765 -13.09 -16.06 -29.41
C ALA A 765 -14.11 -15.75 -28.30
N LEU A 766 -14.80 -14.60 -28.36
CA LEU A 766 -15.84 -14.23 -27.40
C LEU A 766 -17.18 -14.86 -27.77
N ALA A 767 -18.01 -15.11 -26.75
CA ALA A 767 -19.33 -15.71 -26.89
C ALA A 767 -20.36 -14.73 -27.50
N SER A 768 -20.11 -13.42 -27.40
CA SER A 768 -20.96 -12.35 -27.94
C SER A 768 -20.36 -11.73 -29.20
N SER A 769 -21.23 -11.43 -30.16
CA SER A 769 -20.92 -10.68 -31.38
C SER A 769 -20.65 -9.20 -31.12
N SER A 770 -21.13 -8.68 -30.00
CA SER A 770 -21.07 -7.25 -29.69
C SER A 770 -20.68 -7.09 -28.23
N PRO A 771 -19.42 -7.41 -27.87
CA PRO A 771 -18.97 -7.27 -26.50
C PRO A 771 -19.09 -5.82 -26.03
N GLN A 772 -19.41 -5.63 -24.76
CA GLN A 772 -19.26 -4.34 -24.09
C GLN A 772 -17.77 -4.01 -24.02
N VAL A 773 -17.43 -2.76 -24.32
CA VAL A 773 -16.05 -2.28 -24.38
C VAL A 773 -15.81 -1.27 -23.27
N THR A 774 -14.80 -1.51 -22.45
CA THR A 774 -14.40 -0.65 -21.34
C THR A 774 -12.89 -0.47 -21.36
N TRP A 775 -12.42 0.73 -21.04
CA TRP A 775 -11.01 1.01 -20.76
C TRP A 775 -10.83 1.13 -19.25
N PHE A 776 -9.98 0.29 -18.69
CA PHE A 776 -9.61 0.30 -17.27
C PHE A 776 -8.24 0.95 -17.11
N ASP A 777 -8.15 1.91 -16.19
CA ASP A 777 -6.92 2.63 -15.87
C ASP A 777 -6.16 1.90 -14.75
N PRO A 778 -5.01 1.27 -15.04
CA PRO A 778 -4.21 0.56 -14.04
C PRO A 778 -3.56 1.49 -12.99
N ARG A 779 -3.60 2.82 -13.18
CA ARG A 779 -3.02 3.81 -12.26
C ARG A 779 -3.99 4.25 -11.18
N THR A 780 -5.28 4.20 -11.45
CA THR A 780 -6.34 4.71 -10.56
C THR A 780 -7.38 3.64 -10.19
N GLY A 781 -7.43 2.53 -10.93
CA GLY A 781 -8.45 1.50 -10.77
C GLY A 781 -9.81 1.87 -11.41
N GLU A 782 -9.92 3.04 -12.03
CA GLU A 782 -11.16 3.50 -12.63
C GLU A 782 -11.41 2.88 -14.01
N SER A 783 -12.67 2.93 -14.44
CA SER A 783 -13.09 2.41 -15.74
C SER A 783 -13.94 3.41 -16.49
N GLN A 784 -13.70 3.53 -17.79
CA GLN A 784 -14.51 4.37 -18.67
C GLN A 784 -15.02 3.61 -19.90
N PRO A 785 -16.22 3.94 -20.42
CA PRO A 785 -16.75 3.31 -21.62
C PRO A 785 -15.83 3.52 -22.83
N GLY A 786 -15.59 2.45 -23.59
CA GLY A 786 -14.93 2.51 -24.89
C GLY A 786 -15.94 2.63 -26.04
N GLU A 787 -15.49 3.09 -27.20
CA GLU A 787 -16.35 3.11 -28.39
C GLU A 787 -16.73 1.69 -28.82
N SER A 788 -18.04 1.41 -28.85
CA SER A 788 -18.59 0.18 -29.42
C SER A 788 -18.52 0.26 -30.96
N HIS A 789 -17.79 -0.65 -31.60
CA HIS A 789 -17.80 -0.76 -33.06
C HIS A 789 -19.12 -1.36 -33.56
N ASN A 790 -20.08 -0.48 -33.89
CA ASN A 790 -21.34 -0.86 -34.53
C ASN A 790 -21.11 -1.13 -36.03
N GLY A 791 -20.60 -2.32 -36.38
CA GLY A 791 -20.51 -2.78 -37.77
C GLY A 791 -19.43 -3.86 -37.99
N GLU A 792 -19.87 -5.07 -38.34
CA GLU A 792 -19.09 -6.33 -38.44
C GLU A 792 -18.71 -6.95 -37.08
N ALA A 793 -19.79 -7.31 -36.36
CA ALA A 793 -19.90 -7.84 -35.01
C ALA A 793 -19.35 -9.28 -34.78
N HIS A 794 -18.11 -9.57 -35.14
CA HIS A 794 -17.30 -10.73 -34.69
C HIS A 794 -16.08 -10.77 -35.63
N GLY A 795 -14.89 -10.49 -35.11
CA GLY A 795 -13.68 -10.46 -35.93
C GLY A 795 -12.68 -9.41 -35.48
N ALA A 796 -11.72 -9.11 -36.34
CA ALA A 796 -10.66 -8.12 -36.09
C ALA A 796 -11.21 -6.69 -36.13
N GLY A 797 -11.02 -5.94 -35.04
CA GLY A 797 -11.28 -4.51 -34.92
C GLY A 797 -10.08 -3.76 -34.34
N THR A 798 -10.08 -2.43 -34.41
CA THR A 798 -9.03 -1.58 -33.81
C THR A 798 -9.62 -0.77 -32.66
N TYR A 799 -8.96 -0.83 -31.51
CA TYR A 799 -9.32 -0.13 -30.27
C TYR A 799 -8.21 0.85 -29.94
N THR A 800 -8.55 2.09 -29.60
CA THR A 800 -7.56 3.13 -29.26
C THR A 800 -7.72 3.49 -27.80
N ALA A 801 -6.62 3.39 -27.05
CA ALA A 801 -6.55 3.79 -25.66
C ALA A 801 -6.87 5.31 -25.52
N PRO A 802 -7.39 5.72 -24.36
CA PRO A 802 -7.73 7.12 -24.10
C PRO A 802 -6.56 8.11 -24.26
N ASP A 803 -5.35 7.69 -23.91
CA ASP A 803 -4.12 8.47 -24.06
C ASP A 803 -2.89 7.54 -24.28
N GLU A 804 -1.69 8.14 -24.33
CA GLU A 804 -0.40 7.45 -24.51
C GLU A 804 0.21 6.99 -23.17
N GLN A 805 -0.61 6.35 -22.32
CA GLN A 805 -0.23 5.76 -21.04
C GLN A 805 -0.70 4.31 -20.96
N ASP A 806 -0.41 3.59 -19.87
CA ASP A 806 -0.84 2.21 -19.75
C ASP A 806 -2.36 2.08 -19.53
N TRP A 807 -2.99 1.15 -20.26
CA TRP A 807 -4.43 0.88 -20.20
C TRP A 807 -4.74 -0.61 -20.34
N VAL A 808 -5.85 -1.06 -19.76
CA VAL A 808 -6.43 -2.37 -20.07
C VAL A 808 -7.73 -2.19 -20.85
N LEU A 809 -7.77 -2.77 -22.05
CA LEU A 809 -9.00 -2.97 -22.79
C LEU A 809 -9.75 -4.16 -22.17
N VAL A 810 -10.97 -3.95 -21.68
CA VAL A 810 -11.86 -4.98 -21.14
C VAL A 810 -13.02 -5.18 -22.11
N LEU A 811 -13.28 -6.44 -22.48
CA LEU A 811 -14.32 -6.86 -23.41
C LEU A 811 -15.23 -7.88 -22.73
N ASP A 812 -16.49 -7.52 -22.46
CA ASP A 812 -17.47 -8.40 -21.81
C ASP A 812 -18.54 -8.89 -22.78
N ALA A 813 -18.75 -10.21 -22.83
CA ALA A 813 -19.80 -10.83 -23.62
C ALA A 813 -21.13 -10.80 -22.85
N VAL A 814 -21.77 -9.63 -22.84
CA VAL A 814 -23.09 -9.38 -22.23
C VAL A 814 -24.26 -9.93 -23.04
#